data_AF-A0A7L6BBB3-F1
#
_entry.id   AF-A0A7L6BBB3-F1
#
_cell.length_a   1.000
_cell.length_b   1.000
_cell.length_c   1.000
_cell.angle_alpha   90.00
_cell.angle_beta   90.00
_cell.angle_gamma   90.00
#
_symmetry.space_group_name_H-M   'P 1'
#
loop_
_entity.id
_entity.type
_entity.pdbx_description
1 polymer ?
#
loop_
_entity_poly.entity_id
_entity_poly.type
_entity_poly.pdbx_seq_one_letter_code
_entity_poly.pdbx_strand_id
1 'polypeptide(L)'
;MRWDNLSAPPDEGTPDRAAPAAPPLPLALPGAIARTFDTPDFAGMTFYEVHAKSIINRVPGQSRVPFEWTVNPYRGCSHACTYCLAGDTPVLMADGRTRPISELAPGDRIYGTERRGAYRHYVVTTVLDKWSTVKPAHRVTLADGTTLVASGDHRFLTERGWKHVTGSMRGAARRPYLTTRNRLLGTGRFAVAPKRSTDYHRGYLHALVRHPERARRGVRLASTEAEALERAERFLADAGIAIERVAGRPARRSTVVRVARPVDADSLAELVRPLEEPTDDWRLGFLAGAFDAGGSCSRGVFRVGVADDGHRRLVADALDRFTFRWVLDGPGHRDTTAQLRLTGGLPERLRFFHLTDPAVTRKRSIEGAALKCAARLQVTAVEDLGLELPLWDITTGTGDFIANGVVSHNCFARNTHTYLDLDAGADFDRRVIVKVNAGELVRRELAAPRWRGAHVAMGTNVDCYQRAEGRYRLMPPILEALRDFANPFSILTKGTLLLRDLPLLRQAAEVTRVGLSYSVGFVDETLWRLAEPGTPSPRRRLDAVRRLTDAGFPVGVLMAPILPGLSDDEESIDATVAAIAASGATDVTPLALHLRPGAREWYARWLAREFPHLVPRYRQLYQAGAYAPQAYQREVTARVRMAARRHGLHRGEAGDNRRLPESPPDTPATEQLSLL
;
A
#
# COMPACT_ATOMS: atom_id res chain seq x y z
N MET A 1 22.98 8.50 -9.16
CA MET A 1 23.07 8.84 -10.60
C MET A 1 21.72 8.55 -11.26
N ARG A 2 21.52 9.01 -12.49
CA ARG A 2 20.31 8.75 -13.31
C ARG A 2 20.32 7.30 -13.84
N TRP A 3 19.22 6.88 -14.47
CA TRP A 3 18.91 5.46 -14.74
C TRP A 3 19.06 5.05 -16.21
N ASP A 4 19.58 5.95 -17.04
CA ASP A 4 19.21 6.14 -18.45
C ASP A 4 19.69 5.04 -19.42
N ASN A 5 20.57 4.14 -18.98
CA ASN A 5 21.10 3.04 -19.79
C ASN A 5 20.51 1.69 -19.37
N LEU A 6 19.47 1.22 -20.05
CA LEU A 6 19.01 -0.18 -20.06
C LEU A 6 18.87 -0.61 -21.52
N SER A 7 19.66 -1.60 -21.93
CA SER A 7 19.64 -2.13 -23.31
C SER A 7 18.86 -3.44 -23.34
N ALA A 8 17.98 -3.61 -24.34
CA ALA A 8 17.35 -4.90 -24.60
C ALA A 8 18.36 -5.90 -25.21
N PRO A 9 18.23 -7.21 -24.96
CA PRO A 9 18.93 -8.24 -25.74
C PRO A 9 18.37 -8.28 -27.19
N PRO A 10 19.12 -8.85 -28.16
CA PRO A 10 18.62 -9.08 -29.51
C PRO A 10 17.51 -10.14 -29.52
N ASP A 11 16.66 -10.08 -30.54
CA ASP A 11 15.44 -10.87 -30.68
C ASP A 11 15.72 -12.18 -31.47
N GLU A 12 15.55 -13.34 -30.83
CA GLU A 12 15.78 -14.66 -31.44
C GLU A 12 14.53 -15.57 -31.36
N GLY A 13 13.78 -15.60 -32.46
CA GLY A 13 13.11 -16.80 -32.99
C GLY A 13 11.98 -17.45 -32.19
N THR A 14 10.73 -17.07 -32.48
CA THR A 14 9.54 -17.91 -32.23
C THR A 14 9.51 -19.12 -33.20
N PRO A 15 8.90 -20.26 -32.83
CA PRO A 15 7.46 -20.41 -33.17
C PRO A 15 6.57 -21.18 -32.17
N ASP A 16 5.32 -20.71 -32.14
CA ASP A 16 4.04 -21.45 -32.00
C ASP A 16 3.78 -22.42 -30.83
N ARG A 17 3.07 -21.90 -29.81
CA ARG A 17 1.69 -22.33 -29.51
C ARG A 17 0.94 -21.23 -28.75
N ALA A 18 -0.37 -21.12 -28.97
CA ALA A 18 -1.20 -20.04 -28.42
C ALA A 18 -1.39 -20.13 -26.88
N ALA A 19 -0.45 -19.56 -26.13
CA ALA A 19 -0.61 -19.24 -24.72
C ALA A 19 -1.55 -18.03 -24.53
N PRO A 20 -2.25 -17.89 -23.38
CA PRO A 20 -2.95 -16.67 -23.04
C PRO A 20 -1.97 -15.48 -22.99
N ALA A 21 -2.42 -14.30 -23.45
CA ALA A 21 -1.56 -13.13 -23.61
C ALA A 21 -0.80 -12.79 -22.30
N ALA A 22 0.52 -12.61 -22.42
CA ALA A 22 1.38 -12.38 -21.27
C ALA A 22 0.95 -11.11 -20.49
N PRO A 23 0.92 -11.15 -19.15
CA PRO A 23 0.52 -10.00 -18.36
C PRO A 23 1.49 -8.83 -18.58
N PRO A 24 1.00 -7.58 -18.64
CA PRO A 24 1.82 -6.41 -18.96
C PRO A 24 2.96 -6.22 -17.93
N LEU A 25 4.07 -5.69 -18.43
CA LEU A 25 5.28 -5.47 -17.65
C LEU A 25 5.13 -4.27 -16.70
N PRO A 26 5.64 -4.35 -15.46
CA PRO A 26 5.71 -3.21 -14.55
C PRO A 26 6.62 -2.12 -15.12
N LEU A 27 6.22 -0.85 -14.98
CA LEU A 27 6.94 0.27 -15.61
C LEU A 27 8.36 0.45 -15.05
N ALA A 28 8.57 0.26 -13.74
CA ALA A 28 9.89 0.21 -13.12
C ALA A 28 10.71 -1.08 -13.39
N LEU A 29 10.23 -1.98 -14.27
CA LEU A 29 10.99 -3.10 -14.82
C LEU A 29 11.10 -3.05 -16.38
N PRO A 30 11.70 -1.99 -16.97
CA PRO A 30 11.84 -1.89 -18.43
C PRO A 30 12.67 -3.06 -19.00
N GLY A 31 12.19 -3.68 -20.07
CA GLY A 31 12.88 -4.81 -20.72
C GLY A 31 12.85 -6.13 -19.93
N ALA A 32 12.00 -6.25 -18.90
CA ALA A 32 11.77 -7.52 -18.25
C ALA A 32 10.94 -8.48 -19.12
N ILE A 33 11.03 -9.79 -18.85
CA ILE A 33 10.18 -10.81 -19.49
C ILE A 33 9.20 -11.36 -18.46
N ALA A 34 7.90 -11.27 -18.75
CA ALA A 34 6.86 -11.86 -17.92
C ALA A 34 6.62 -13.33 -18.33
N ARG A 35 6.66 -14.26 -17.36
CA ARG A 35 6.23 -15.65 -17.58
C ARG A 35 5.22 -16.10 -16.52
N THR A 36 4.30 -16.94 -16.94
CA THR A 36 3.36 -17.69 -16.09
C THR A 36 3.58 -19.19 -16.34
N PHE A 37 3.28 -20.05 -15.37
CA PHE A 37 3.47 -21.50 -15.51
C PHE A 37 2.23 -22.26 -15.09
N ASP A 38 1.55 -22.89 -16.05
CA ASP A 38 0.32 -23.66 -15.85
C ASP A 38 0.61 -25.01 -15.18
N THR A 39 0.96 -24.93 -13.90
CA THR A 39 1.23 -26.06 -13.01
C THR A 39 0.59 -25.76 -11.64
N PRO A 40 0.07 -26.77 -10.91
CA PRO A 40 -0.59 -26.53 -9.62
C PRO A 40 0.26 -25.76 -8.60
N ASP A 41 1.58 -25.95 -8.61
CA ASP A 41 2.51 -25.24 -7.73
C ASP A 41 2.62 -23.73 -7.99
N PHE A 42 2.42 -23.30 -9.23
CA PHE A 42 2.57 -21.90 -9.67
C PHE A 42 1.26 -21.28 -10.19
N ALA A 43 0.12 -21.92 -9.94
CA ALA A 43 -1.18 -21.45 -10.40
C ALA A 43 -1.48 -20.02 -9.93
N GLY A 44 -1.69 -19.11 -10.90
CA GLY A 44 -1.91 -17.68 -10.63
C GLY A 44 -0.65 -16.90 -10.23
N MET A 45 0.56 -17.46 -10.42
CA MET A 45 1.83 -16.75 -10.27
C MET A 45 2.38 -16.23 -11.61
N THR A 46 3.05 -15.08 -11.54
CA THR A 46 3.83 -14.46 -12.61
C THR A 46 5.28 -14.34 -12.14
N PHE A 47 6.22 -14.47 -13.07
CA PHE A 47 7.64 -14.29 -12.83
C PHE A 47 8.14 -13.18 -13.76
N TYR A 48 8.81 -12.19 -13.20
CA TYR A 48 9.41 -11.10 -13.96
C TYR A 48 10.91 -11.28 -14.02
N GLU A 49 11.37 -11.77 -15.17
CA GLU A 49 12.78 -11.99 -15.48
C GLU A 49 13.45 -10.65 -15.80
N VAL A 50 14.47 -10.26 -15.03
CA VAL A 50 15.13 -8.96 -15.14
C VAL A 50 16.64 -9.13 -15.29
N HIS A 51 17.24 -8.32 -16.16
CA HIS A 51 18.70 -8.13 -16.17
C HIS A 51 19.05 -7.06 -15.13
N ALA A 52 19.54 -7.50 -13.98
CA ALA A 52 19.98 -6.58 -12.93
C ALA A 52 21.31 -5.92 -13.32
N LYS A 53 21.56 -4.70 -12.82
CA LYS A 53 22.84 -4.01 -13.02
C LYS A 53 23.93 -4.45 -12.03
N SER A 54 23.52 -4.95 -10.86
CA SER A 54 24.41 -5.41 -9.78
C SER A 54 23.70 -6.43 -8.87
N ILE A 55 24.46 -7.32 -8.20
CA ILE A 55 23.90 -8.43 -7.41
C ILE A 55 24.52 -8.56 -6.00
N ILE A 56 25.78 -8.18 -5.80
CA ILE A 56 26.46 -8.24 -4.50
C ILE A 56 26.17 -6.96 -3.71
N ASN A 57 25.25 -7.05 -2.75
CA ASN A 57 24.69 -5.91 -2.02
C ASN A 57 25.30 -5.79 -0.62
N ARG A 58 25.88 -4.62 -0.28
CA ARG A 58 26.40 -4.36 1.08
C ARG A 58 25.26 -4.21 2.08
N VAL A 59 25.39 -4.84 3.23
CA VAL A 59 24.50 -4.70 4.37
C VAL A 59 24.72 -3.33 5.04
N PRO A 60 23.67 -2.58 5.40
CA PRO A 60 23.82 -1.34 6.17
C PRO A 60 24.48 -1.61 7.53
N GLY A 61 25.55 -0.88 7.87
CA GLY A 61 26.38 -1.11 9.07
C GLY A 61 25.69 -0.92 10.44
N GLN A 62 24.40 -0.57 10.46
CA GLN A 62 23.55 -0.60 11.67
C GLN A 62 22.90 -1.97 11.91
N SER A 63 23.05 -2.92 10.97
CA SER A 63 22.52 -4.28 11.06
C SER A 63 23.36 -5.15 12.01
N ARG A 64 22.71 -5.99 12.80
CA ARG A 64 23.36 -6.88 13.80
C ARG A 64 23.61 -8.29 13.26
N VAL A 65 23.96 -8.41 11.98
CA VAL A 65 24.23 -9.68 11.29
C VAL A 65 25.74 -9.86 11.09
N PRO A 66 26.27 -11.10 11.14
CA PRO A 66 27.72 -11.35 11.13
C PRO A 66 28.33 -11.35 9.72
N PHE A 67 27.76 -10.62 8.77
CA PHE A 67 28.20 -10.59 7.36
C PHE A 67 27.98 -9.20 6.75
N GLU A 68 28.92 -8.77 5.91
CA GLU A 68 28.86 -7.46 5.26
C GLU A 68 28.16 -7.44 3.91
N TRP A 69 28.08 -8.58 3.21
CA TRP A 69 27.60 -8.64 1.82
C TRP A 69 26.56 -9.73 1.63
N THR A 70 25.66 -9.51 0.66
CA THR A 70 24.56 -10.44 0.37
C THR A 70 24.29 -10.57 -1.12
N VAL A 71 23.90 -11.78 -1.53
CA VAL A 71 23.36 -12.07 -2.87
C VAL A 71 21.92 -12.53 -2.72
N ASN A 72 21.02 -11.91 -3.50
CA ASN A 72 19.59 -12.18 -3.49
C ASN A 72 19.10 -12.26 -4.95
N PRO A 73 19.00 -13.46 -5.55
CA PRO A 73 18.56 -13.65 -6.94
C PRO A 73 17.06 -13.38 -7.13
N TYR A 74 16.25 -13.60 -6.09
CA TYR A 74 14.79 -13.40 -6.09
C TYR A 74 14.35 -12.20 -5.25
N ARG A 75 13.13 -11.71 -5.53
CA ARG A 75 12.41 -10.72 -4.70
C ARG A 75 10.90 -10.98 -4.86
N GLY A 76 10.17 -11.06 -3.74
CA GLY A 76 8.82 -11.65 -3.68
C GLY A 76 8.84 -13.06 -3.10
N CYS A 77 7.81 -13.47 -2.37
CA CYS A 77 7.76 -14.71 -1.59
C CYS A 77 6.31 -15.21 -1.44
N SER A 78 6.02 -16.43 -1.88
CA SER A 78 4.65 -16.91 -2.16
C SER A 78 3.80 -17.32 -0.92
N HIS A 79 3.51 -16.41 0.04
CA HIS A 79 3.00 -16.81 1.37
C HIS A 79 1.77 -16.05 2.00
N ALA A 80 1.35 -14.86 1.53
CA ALA A 80 -0.03 -14.27 1.49
C ALA A 80 -0.88 -13.74 2.70
N CYS A 81 -1.46 -12.50 2.57
CA CYS A 81 -2.60 -11.89 3.35
C CYS A 81 -2.93 -10.37 3.02
N THR A 82 -4.11 -9.72 3.24
CA THR A 82 -5.56 -10.11 3.33
C THR A 82 -6.66 -8.97 3.33
N TYR A 83 -6.42 -7.66 3.51
CA TYR A 83 -7.53 -6.65 3.69
C TYR A 83 -8.32 -6.32 2.39
N CYS A 84 -9.57 -5.77 2.46
CA CYS A 84 -10.33 -5.06 1.37
C CYS A 84 -11.64 -4.29 1.81
N LEU A 85 -12.23 -3.48 0.92
CA LEU A 85 -13.55 -2.77 0.94
C LEU A 85 -14.41 -3.10 -0.32
N ALA A 86 -15.73 -2.89 -0.33
CA ALA A 86 -16.56 -3.11 -1.52
C ALA A 86 -16.36 -2.06 -2.62
N GLY A 87 -16.48 -2.46 -3.88
CA GLY A 87 -16.03 -1.69 -5.06
C GLY A 87 -16.72 -0.35 -5.26
N ASP A 88 -18.02 -0.30 -4.96
CA ASP A 88 -18.88 0.88 -4.99
C ASP A 88 -18.51 1.94 -3.94
N THR A 89 -17.69 1.60 -2.94
CA THR A 89 -17.32 2.50 -1.84
C THR A 89 -16.68 3.79 -2.36
N PRO A 90 -17.29 4.97 -2.16
CA PRO A 90 -16.78 6.23 -2.69
C PRO A 90 -15.57 6.72 -1.88
N VAL A 91 -14.43 6.89 -2.55
CA VAL A 91 -13.20 7.47 -1.99
C VAL A 91 -13.12 8.96 -2.28
N LEU A 92 -12.61 9.76 -1.34
CA LEU A 92 -12.50 11.22 -1.49
C LEU A 92 -11.29 11.62 -2.35
N MET A 93 -11.59 12.20 -3.51
CA MET A 93 -10.61 12.68 -4.48
C MET A 93 -10.01 14.02 -4.04
N ALA A 94 -8.79 14.34 -4.50
CA ALA A 94 -8.06 15.56 -4.11
C ALA A 94 -8.76 16.88 -4.49
N ASP A 95 -9.62 16.84 -5.52
CA ASP A 95 -10.49 17.93 -5.96
C ASP A 95 -11.77 18.09 -5.12
N GLY A 96 -11.97 17.24 -4.10
CA GLY A 96 -13.19 17.22 -3.30
C GLY A 96 -14.40 16.65 -4.05
N ARG A 97 -14.21 15.85 -5.10
CA ARG A 97 -15.21 14.90 -5.63
C ARG A 97 -15.04 13.54 -4.96
N THR A 98 -15.88 12.58 -5.33
CA THR A 98 -15.75 11.18 -4.92
C THR A 98 -15.80 10.25 -6.12
N ARG A 99 -15.07 9.14 -6.07
CA ARG A 99 -15.13 8.07 -7.07
C ARG A 99 -15.07 6.68 -6.39
N PRO A 100 -15.80 5.65 -6.87
CA PRO A 100 -15.73 4.30 -6.32
C PRO A 100 -14.31 3.73 -6.27
N ILE A 101 -13.99 2.96 -5.23
CA ILE A 101 -12.67 2.31 -5.09
C ILE A 101 -12.38 1.32 -6.23
N SER A 102 -13.40 0.71 -6.83
CA SER A 102 -13.28 -0.12 -8.04
C SER A 102 -12.91 0.66 -9.30
N GLU A 103 -13.03 1.98 -9.32
CA GLU A 103 -12.72 2.87 -10.45
C GLU A 103 -11.40 3.64 -10.30
N LEU A 104 -10.74 3.58 -9.14
CA LEU A 104 -9.44 4.22 -8.93
C LEU A 104 -8.31 3.56 -9.76
N ALA A 105 -7.21 4.26 -9.97
CA ALA A 105 -5.99 3.76 -10.61
C ALA A 105 -4.74 4.28 -9.89
N PRO A 106 -3.58 3.58 -10.00
CA PRO A 106 -2.30 4.14 -9.58
C PRO A 106 -2.04 5.51 -10.23
N GLY A 107 -1.50 6.45 -9.45
CA GLY A 107 -1.32 7.85 -9.85
C GLY A 107 -2.49 8.77 -9.47
N ASP A 108 -3.67 8.23 -9.11
CA ASP A 108 -4.79 9.04 -8.63
C ASP A 108 -4.46 9.85 -7.38
N ARG A 109 -4.89 11.11 -7.34
CA ARG A 109 -4.75 11.97 -6.17
C ARG A 109 -6.01 11.94 -5.31
N ILE A 110 -5.88 11.47 -4.08
CA ILE A 110 -6.96 11.30 -3.10
C ILE A 110 -6.57 11.89 -1.74
N TYR A 111 -7.51 11.98 -0.80
CA TYR A 111 -7.19 12.40 0.57
C TYR A 111 -6.83 11.22 1.49
N GLY A 112 -5.66 11.34 2.14
CA GLY A 112 -5.26 10.58 3.32
C GLY A 112 -5.19 11.50 4.55
N THR A 113 -4.60 11.02 5.65
CA THR A 113 -4.39 11.84 6.86
C THR A 113 -3.00 11.71 7.47
N GLU A 114 -2.41 12.85 7.83
CA GLU A 114 -1.11 12.94 8.49
C GLU A 114 -1.27 13.47 9.93
N ARG A 115 -0.51 12.94 10.89
CA ARG A 115 -0.49 13.46 12.26
C ARG A 115 0.54 14.60 12.39
N ARG A 116 0.07 15.82 12.62
CA ARG A 116 0.91 17.01 12.89
C ARG A 116 0.64 17.48 14.32
N GLY A 117 1.57 17.22 15.22
CA GLY A 117 1.41 17.45 16.66
C GLY A 117 0.23 16.67 17.26
N ALA A 118 -0.65 17.36 17.97
CA ALA A 118 -1.80 16.76 18.64
C ALA A 118 -2.87 16.21 17.66
N TYR A 119 -2.98 16.76 16.45
CA TYR A 119 -4.10 16.50 15.54
C TYR A 119 -3.68 15.75 14.26
N ARG A 120 -4.59 14.94 13.71
CA ARG A 120 -4.52 14.52 12.31
C ARG A 120 -5.07 15.62 11.40
N HIS A 121 -4.53 15.75 10.20
CA HIS A 121 -4.95 16.69 9.17
C HIS A 121 -5.15 15.95 7.85
N TYR A 122 -6.11 16.39 7.04
CA TYR A 122 -6.28 15.89 5.68
C TYR A 122 -5.12 16.38 4.81
N VAL A 123 -4.50 15.47 4.07
CA VAL A 123 -3.40 15.76 3.12
C VAL A 123 -3.68 15.05 1.81
N VAL A 124 -3.29 15.66 0.69
CA VAL A 124 -3.37 14.96 -0.60
C VAL A 124 -2.28 13.90 -0.64
N THR A 125 -2.67 12.69 -1.04
CA THR A 125 -1.77 11.55 -1.28
C THR A 125 -2.09 10.91 -2.62
N THR A 126 -1.21 10.03 -3.07
CA THR A 126 -1.35 9.32 -4.34
C THR A 126 -1.73 7.86 -4.07
N VAL A 127 -2.64 7.31 -4.87
CA VAL A 127 -2.86 5.87 -4.98
C VAL A 127 -1.58 5.28 -5.60
N LEU A 128 -0.88 4.46 -4.83
CA LEU A 128 0.34 3.78 -5.28
C LEU A 128 0.01 2.46 -5.96
N ASP A 129 -1.05 1.78 -5.50
CA ASP A 129 -1.48 0.49 -6.06
C ASP A 129 -2.96 0.19 -5.74
N LYS A 130 -3.56 -0.76 -6.46
CA LYS A 130 -4.94 -1.23 -6.32
C LYS A 130 -5.08 -2.69 -6.79
N TRP A 131 -5.66 -3.53 -5.95
CA TRP A 131 -6.03 -4.92 -6.28
C TRP A 131 -7.45 -5.25 -5.82
N SER A 132 -7.93 -6.46 -6.13
CA SER A 132 -9.16 -7.03 -5.57
C SER A 132 -8.94 -8.44 -5.00
N THR A 133 -9.89 -8.93 -4.20
CA THR A 133 -9.94 -10.30 -3.70
C THR A 133 -11.37 -10.63 -3.28
N VAL A 134 -11.84 -11.85 -3.57
CA VAL A 134 -13.12 -12.36 -3.05
C VAL A 134 -12.96 -12.78 -1.58
N LYS A 135 -13.84 -12.29 -0.69
CA LYS A 135 -13.81 -12.55 0.78
C LYS A 135 -15.19 -12.38 1.43
N PRO A 136 -15.44 -12.94 2.63
CA PRO A 136 -16.68 -12.73 3.38
C PRO A 136 -16.88 -11.26 3.74
N ALA A 137 -17.97 -10.69 3.23
CA ALA A 137 -18.25 -9.26 3.25
C ALA A 137 -19.19 -8.89 4.40
N HIS A 138 -18.91 -7.76 5.05
CA HIS A 138 -19.62 -7.30 6.23
C HIS A 138 -20.05 -5.85 6.06
N ARG A 139 -21.29 -5.52 6.43
CA ARG A 139 -21.83 -4.15 6.40
C ARG A 139 -21.56 -3.45 7.73
N VAL A 140 -21.01 -2.24 7.67
CA VAL A 140 -20.88 -1.33 8.82
C VAL A 140 -21.80 -0.14 8.59
N THR A 141 -22.68 0.13 9.55
CA THR A 141 -23.65 1.24 9.49
C THR A 141 -23.37 2.22 10.63
N LEU A 142 -23.43 3.52 10.35
CA LEU A 142 -23.20 4.60 11.32
C LEU A 142 -24.47 5.46 11.56
N ALA A 143 -24.51 6.18 12.69
CA ALA A 143 -25.64 6.99 13.12
C ALA A 143 -25.87 8.31 12.33
N ASP A 144 -25.06 8.60 11.30
CA ASP A 144 -25.34 9.61 10.27
C ASP A 144 -25.86 8.99 8.95
N GLY A 145 -26.12 7.69 8.95
CA GLY A 145 -26.56 6.94 7.77
C GLY A 145 -25.42 6.61 6.79
N THR A 146 -24.15 6.79 7.16
CA THR A 146 -23.02 6.20 6.43
C THR A 146 -23.12 4.67 6.47
N THR A 147 -22.96 4.04 5.31
CA THR A 147 -22.87 2.59 5.17
C THR A 147 -21.63 2.24 4.37
N LEU A 148 -20.89 1.22 4.82
CA LEU A 148 -19.71 0.67 4.15
C LEU A 148 -19.83 -0.86 4.12
N VAL A 149 -19.38 -1.50 3.04
CA VAL A 149 -19.20 -2.95 2.99
C VAL A 149 -17.71 -3.26 2.90
N ALA A 150 -17.23 -4.22 3.70
CA ALA A 150 -15.81 -4.41 3.96
C ALA A 150 -15.45 -5.86 4.32
N SER A 151 -14.17 -6.23 4.18
CA SER A 151 -13.69 -7.51 4.72
C SER A 151 -13.69 -7.45 6.25
N GLY A 152 -13.99 -8.56 6.92
CA GLY A 152 -14.06 -8.59 8.39
C GLY A 152 -12.76 -8.14 9.09
N ASP A 153 -11.61 -8.25 8.42
CA ASP A 153 -10.31 -7.79 8.90
C ASP A 153 -9.92 -6.35 8.49
N HIS A 154 -10.68 -5.69 7.60
CA HIS A 154 -10.44 -4.27 7.24
C HIS A 154 -10.47 -3.39 8.49
N ARG A 155 -9.73 -2.26 8.50
CA ARG A 155 -9.58 -1.40 9.69
C ARG A 155 -9.98 0.05 9.44
N PHE A 156 -10.90 0.54 10.27
CA PHE A 156 -11.30 1.95 10.33
C PHE A 156 -10.68 2.63 11.57
N LEU A 157 -10.39 3.93 11.45
CA LEU A 157 -9.87 4.72 12.57
C LEU A 157 -11.05 5.20 13.44
N THR A 158 -10.98 4.98 14.76
CA THR A 158 -11.98 5.49 15.70
C THR A 158 -11.34 6.38 16.77
N GLU A 159 -12.19 6.99 17.59
CA GLU A 159 -11.82 7.77 18.78
C GLU A 159 -10.90 7.03 19.77
N ARG A 160 -10.80 5.70 19.66
CA ARG A 160 -9.90 4.83 20.44
C ARG A 160 -8.88 4.09 19.56
N GLY A 161 -8.43 4.74 18.48
CA GLY A 161 -7.49 4.18 17.50
C GLY A 161 -8.13 3.21 16.52
N TRP A 162 -7.31 2.49 15.75
CA TRP A 162 -7.78 1.56 14.71
C TRP A 162 -8.58 0.39 15.29
N LYS A 163 -9.71 0.05 14.64
CA LYS A 163 -10.56 -1.11 14.92
C LYS A 163 -10.79 -1.90 13.63
N HIS A 164 -10.80 -3.22 13.72
CA HIS A 164 -11.21 -4.10 12.64
C HIS A 164 -12.74 -4.09 12.49
N VAL A 165 -13.27 -4.43 11.32
CA VAL A 165 -14.72 -4.51 11.09
C VAL A 165 -15.35 -5.54 12.04
N THR A 166 -14.92 -6.81 11.97
CA THR A 166 -15.35 -7.85 12.92
C THR A 166 -14.26 -8.27 13.87
N GLY A 167 -14.70 -8.81 15.00
CA GLY A 167 -13.91 -9.40 16.04
C GLY A 167 -14.81 -10.04 17.09
N SER A 168 -14.20 -10.56 18.15
CA SER A 168 -14.90 -11.22 19.25
C SER A 168 -14.32 -10.80 20.59
N MET A 169 -15.14 -10.85 21.65
CA MET A 169 -14.65 -10.62 23.02
C MET A 169 -13.78 -11.78 23.54
N ARG A 170 -13.97 -12.99 22.99
CA ARG A 170 -13.36 -14.27 23.38
C ARG A 170 -13.08 -15.11 22.12
N GLY A 171 -12.17 -16.09 22.18
CA GLY A 171 -11.86 -16.95 21.03
C GLY A 171 -11.20 -16.22 19.85
N ALA A 172 -11.15 -16.87 18.69
CA ALA A 172 -10.32 -16.52 17.51
C ALA A 172 -10.19 -15.01 17.26
N ALA A 173 -11.29 -14.35 16.95
CA ALA A 173 -11.27 -12.98 16.46
C ALA A 173 -11.03 -11.89 17.55
N ARG A 174 -10.30 -12.16 18.65
CA ARG A 174 -10.00 -11.22 19.76
C ARG A 174 -9.00 -10.10 19.40
N ARG A 175 -9.38 -9.29 18.42
CA ARG A 175 -8.74 -8.05 17.98
C ARG A 175 -9.58 -6.83 18.39
N PRO A 176 -8.99 -5.62 18.52
CA PRO A 176 -9.79 -4.41 18.64
C PRO A 176 -10.71 -4.31 17.42
N TYR A 177 -12.01 -4.38 17.63
CA TYR A 177 -13.03 -4.45 16.58
C TYR A 177 -14.13 -3.40 16.79
N LEU A 178 -14.95 -3.17 15.77
CA LEU A 178 -16.06 -2.24 15.85
C LEU A 178 -17.19 -2.80 16.71
N THR A 179 -17.63 -1.98 17.65
CA THR A 179 -18.83 -2.19 18.46
C THR A 179 -19.69 -0.94 18.40
N THR A 180 -20.97 -1.04 18.75
CA THR A 180 -21.89 0.12 18.81
C THR A 180 -21.48 1.22 19.81
N ARG A 181 -20.41 1.00 20.59
CA ARG A 181 -19.78 1.98 21.48
C ARG A 181 -18.64 2.77 20.84
N ASN A 182 -18.24 2.48 19.60
CA ASN A 182 -17.15 3.17 18.89
C ASN A 182 -17.64 4.26 17.95
N ARG A 183 -16.81 5.29 17.78
CA ARG A 183 -17.07 6.43 16.89
C ARG A 183 -15.94 6.60 15.88
N LEU A 184 -16.22 6.33 14.61
CA LEU A 184 -15.24 6.45 13.54
C LEU A 184 -14.82 7.91 13.36
N LEU A 185 -13.61 8.13 12.84
CA LEU A 185 -13.08 9.47 12.55
C LEU A 185 -13.17 9.76 11.05
N GLY A 186 -13.55 11.00 10.71
CA GLY A 186 -13.69 11.44 9.33
C GLY A 186 -14.63 12.64 9.18
N THR A 187 -15.19 12.76 7.98
CA THR A 187 -16.13 13.82 7.56
C THR A 187 -17.59 13.42 7.75
N GLY A 188 -17.88 12.13 7.70
CA GLY A 188 -19.24 11.59 7.57
C GLY A 188 -19.77 11.54 6.15
N ARG A 189 -20.95 10.93 6.02
CA ARG A 189 -21.52 10.39 4.78
C ARG A 189 -21.32 11.29 3.56
N PHE A 190 -20.80 10.72 2.49
CA PHE A 190 -20.77 11.41 1.20
C PHE A 190 -22.16 11.42 0.56
N ALA A 191 -22.59 12.61 0.12
CA ALA A 191 -23.80 12.74 -0.68
C ALA A 191 -23.55 12.26 -2.12
N VAL A 192 -24.63 11.88 -2.81
CA VAL A 192 -24.58 11.48 -4.23
C VAL A 192 -24.40 12.73 -5.09
N ALA A 193 -23.65 12.60 -6.20
CA ALA A 193 -23.48 13.65 -7.19
C ALA A 193 -24.82 14.02 -7.87
N PRO A 194 -25.00 15.27 -8.33
CA PRO A 194 -26.20 15.67 -9.06
C PRO A 194 -26.29 14.94 -10.40
N LYS A 195 -27.51 14.71 -10.88
CA LYS A 195 -27.71 14.34 -12.28
C LYS A 195 -27.33 15.54 -13.14
N ARG A 196 -26.49 15.32 -14.17
CA ARG A 196 -26.20 16.33 -15.19
C ARG A 196 -27.30 16.32 -16.25
N SER A 197 -28.51 16.66 -15.80
CA SER A 197 -29.69 16.83 -16.65
C SER A 197 -29.69 18.22 -17.30
N THR A 198 -30.53 18.40 -18.31
CA THR A 198 -30.75 19.71 -18.96
C THR A 198 -31.13 20.78 -17.94
N ASP A 199 -31.94 20.45 -16.94
CA ASP A 199 -32.33 21.39 -15.88
C ASP A 199 -31.15 21.81 -14.99
N TYR A 200 -30.27 20.87 -14.62
CA TYR A 200 -29.03 21.19 -13.92
C TYR A 200 -28.12 22.10 -14.77
N HIS A 201 -28.04 21.87 -16.09
CA HIS A 201 -27.32 22.77 -17.02
C HIS A 201 -27.96 24.18 -17.05
N ARG A 202 -29.30 24.28 -17.16
CA ARG A 202 -30.05 25.55 -17.13
C ARG A 202 -29.83 26.32 -15.84
N GLY A 203 -29.93 25.67 -14.68
CA GLY A 203 -29.71 26.30 -13.38
C GLY A 203 -28.28 26.84 -13.25
N TYR A 204 -27.28 26.05 -13.64
CA TYR A 204 -25.87 26.46 -13.63
C TYR A 204 -25.62 27.69 -14.52
N LEU A 205 -26.17 27.68 -15.73
CA LEU A 205 -26.07 28.81 -16.66
C LEU A 205 -26.83 30.04 -16.14
N HIS A 206 -28.04 29.89 -15.59
CA HIS A 206 -28.82 30.99 -15.01
C HIS A 206 -28.05 31.72 -13.89
N ALA A 207 -27.36 30.99 -13.02
CA ALA A 207 -26.54 31.60 -11.96
C ALA A 207 -25.26 32.29 -12.47
N LEU A 208 -24.69 31.80 -13.57
CA LEU A 208 -23.44 32.32 -14.14
C LEU A 208 -23.66 33.46 -15.16
N VAL A 209 -24.82 33.51 -15.80
CA VAL A 209 -25.17 34.49 -16.84
C VAL A 209 -25.70 35.78 -16.21
N ARG A 210 -25.00 36.90 -16.45
CA ARG A 210 -25.48 38.24 -16.10
C ARG A 210 -26.11 38.92 -17.31
N HIS A 211 -27.25 39.56 -17.06
CA HIS A 211 -28.06 40.26 -18.04
C HIS A 211 -28.54 39.38 -19.22
N PRO A 212 -29.30 38.31 -18.95
CA PRO A 212 -29.83 37.43 -19.99
C PRO A 212 -30.73 38.17 -20.99
N GLU A 213 -31.39 39.25 -20.57
CA GLU A 213 -32.20 40.13 -21.43
C GLU A 213 -31.39 40.81 -22.55
N ARG A 214 -30.06 40.71 -22.51
CA ARG A 214 -29.12 41.28 -23.48
C ARG A 214 -28.49 40.24 -24.40
N ALA A 215 -29.00 39.00 -24.45
CA ALA A 215 -28.46 37.91 -25.27
C ALA A 215 -28.11 38.34 -26.71
N ARG A 216 -29.03 39.04 -27.39
CA ARG A 216 -28.87 39.61 -28.75
C ARG A 216 -27.74 40.66 -28.91
N ARG A 217 -27.09 41.09 -27.81
CA ARG A 217 -25.92 42.01 -27.81
C ARG A 217 -24.67 41.40 -27.16
N GLY A 218 -24.73 40.12 -26.76
CA GLY A 218 -23.68 39.42 -26.02
C GLY A 218 -23.88 39.45 -24.50
N VAL A 219 -23.57 38.32 -23.86
CA VAL A 219 -23.76 38.06 -22.44
C VAL A 219 -22.46 38.24 -21.67
N ARG A 220 -22.53 38.51 -20.37
CA ARG A 220 -21.38 38.48 -19.47
C ARG A 220 -21.48 37.32 -18.52
N LEU A 221 -20.41 36.53 -18.42
CA LEU A 221 -20.31 35.49 -17.41
C LEU A 221 -19.81 36.08 -16.10
N ALA A 222 -20.38 35.62 -14.99
CA ALA A 222 -20.18 36.17 -13.65
C ALA A 222 -18.85 35.75 -13.00
N SER A 223 -18.17 34.75 -13.56
CA SER A 223 -16.89 34.21 -13.07
C SER A 223 -15.74 34.55 -14.02
N THR A 224 -14.51 34.55 -13.47
CA THR A 224 -13.25 34.55 -14.23
C THR A 224 -12.50 33.22 -14.14
N GLU A 225 -13.07 32.22 -13.44
CA GLU A 225 -12.43 30.94 -13.21
C GLU A 225 -12.54 30.09 -14.48
N ALA A 226 -11.41 29.67 -15.07
CA ALA A 226 -11.38 28.93 -16.34
C ALA A 226 -12.27 27.67 -16.30
N GLU A 227 -12.21 26.90 -15.22
CA GLU A 227 -13.04 25.70 -14.98
C GLU A 227 -14.55 25.96 -15.06
N ALA A 228 -15.01 27.14 -14.62
CA ALA A 228 -16.41 27.54 -14.64
C ALA A 228 -16.84 28.05 -16.03
N LEU A 229 -15.95 28.79 -16.70
CA LEU A 229 -16.15 29.24 -18.08
C LEU A 229 -16.26 28.03 -19.01
N GLU A 230 -15.26 27.15 -19.04
CA GLU A 230 -15.23 25.93 -19.87
C GLU A 230 -16.43 25.01 -19.61
N ARG A 231 -16.95 24.96 -18.38
CA ARG A 231 -18.16 24.21 -18.07
C ARG A 231 -19.42 24.86 -18.68
N ALA A 232 -19.57 26.17 -18.54
CA ALA A 232 -20.69 26.88 -19.16
C ALA A 232 -20.65 26.77 -20.69
N GLU A 233 -19.46 26.83 -21.30
CA GLU A 233 -19.30 26.68 -22.74
C GLU A 233 -19.68 25.28 -23.23
N ARG A 234 -19.35 24.21 -22.47
CA ARG A 234 -19.90 22.87 -22.75
C ARG A 234 -21.43 22.84 -22.63
N PHE A 235 -22.01 23.35 -21.54
CA PHE A 235 -23.47 23.32 -21.36
C PHE A 235 -24.22 24.13 -22.43
N LEU A 236 -23.59 25.13 -23.03
CA LEU A 236 -24.12 25.87 -24.17
C LEU A 236 -23.97 25.08 -25.49
N ALA A 237 -22.82 24.44 -25.72
CA ALA A 237 -22.61 23.55 -26.86
C ALA A 237 -23.53 22.31 -26.84
N ASP A 238 -23.75 21.71 -25.66
CA ASP A 238 -24.70 20.62 -25.42
C ASP A 238 -26.14 21.03 -25.74
N ALA A 239 -26.45 22.34 -25.63
CA ALA A 239 -27.72 22.95 -26.02
C ALA A 239 -27.72 23.48 -27.49
N GLY A 240 -26.67 23.21 -28.27
CA GLY A 240 -26.52 23.62 -29.67
C GLY A 240 -26.14 25.09 -29.90
N ILE A 241 -25.94 25.88 -28.83
CA ILE A 241 -25.68 27.32 -28.88
C ILE A 241 -24.20 27.57 -29.17
N ALA A 242 -23.91 28.09 -30.37
CA ALA A 242 -22.55 28.45 -30.75
C ALA A 242 -22.16 29.82 -30.15
N ILE A 243 -20.91 29.94 -29.67
CA ILE A 243 -20.44 31.11 -28.92
C ILE A 243 -18.99 31.51 -29.23
N GLU A 244 -18.69 32.79 -29.04
CA GLU A 244 -17.37 33.39 -29.18
C GLU A 244 -16.93 34.05 -27.86
N ARG A 245 -15.69 33.75 -27.42
CA ARG A 245 -15.05 34.45 -26.29
C ARG A 245 -14.56 35.82 -26.75
N VAL A 246 -15.05 36.88 -26.12
CA VAL A 246 -14.58 38.26 -26.34
C VAL A 246 -13.85 38.77 -25.10
N ALA A 247 -12.64 39.29 -25.29
CA ALA A 247 -11.84 39.86 -24.21
C ALA A 247 -12.57 41.04 -23.54
N GLY A 248 -12.87 40.89 -22.24
CA GLY A 248 -13.51 41.95 -21.45
C GLY A 248 -12.54 43.10 -21.14
N ARG A 249 -13.08 44.29 -20.85
CA ARG A 249 -12.25 45.43 -20.42
C ARG A 249 -11.49 45.06 -19.11
N PRO A 250 -10.16 45.27 -19.04
CA PRO A 250 -9.32 44.74 -17.95
C PRO A 250 -9.75 45.23 -16.56
N ALA A 251 -10.24 46.47 -16.46
CA ALA A 251 -10.68 47.11 -15.22
C ALA A 251 -11.86 46.44 -14.50
N ARG A 252 -12.55 45.45 -15.10
CA ARG A 252 -13.70 44.77 -14.46
C ARG A 252 -13.60 43.26 -14.30
N ARG A 253 -12.47 42.61 -14.69
CA ARG A 253 -12.26 41.15 -14.59
C ARG A 253 -13.55 40.34 -14.88
N SER A 254 -14.02 40.38 -16.13
CA SER A 254 -15.25 39.68 -16.54
C SER A 254 -15.12 39.17 -17.96
N THR A 255 -15.44 37.89 -18.18
CA THR A 255 -15.46 37.29 -19.52
C THR A 255 -16.76 37.70 -20.23
N VAL A 256 -16.64 38.19 -21.46
CA VAL A 256 -17.79 38.46 -22.33
C VAL A 256 -17.91 37.30 -23.30
N VAL A 257 -19.10 36.74 -23.42
CA VAL A 257 -19.40 35.65 -24.36
C VAL A 257 -20.47 36.16 -25.31
N ARG A 258 -20.16 36.18 -26.60
CA ARG A 258 -21.14 36.48 -27.64
C ARG A 258 -21.70 35.21 -28.20
N VAL A 259 -22.94 35.27 -28.65
CA VAL A 259 -23.55 34.21 -29.44
C VAL A 259 -23.00 34.33 -30.86
N ALA A 260 -22.45 33.25 -31.41
CA ALA A 260 -21.82 33.25 -32.73
C ALA A 260 -22.84 33.36 -33.88
N ARG A 261 -24.11 33.02 -33.60
CA ARG A 261 -25.23 33.09 -34.55
C ARG A 261 -26.37 33.94 -33.94
N PRO A 262 -26.98 34.86 -34.70
CA PRO A 262 -28.12 35.63 -34.19
C PRO A 262 -29.34 34.80 -33.80
N VAL A 263 -29.57 33.65 -34.46
CA VAL A 263 -30.70 32.74 -34.17
C VAL A 263 -30.59 32.06 -32.80
N ASP A 264 -29.38 31.66 -32.41
CA ASP A 264 -29.12 31.01 -31.12
C ASP A 264 -29.33 31.97 -29.91
N ALA A 265 -29.53 33.28 -30.14
CA ALA A 265 -29.63 34.29 -29.07
C ALA A 265 -30.96 34.25 -28.30
N ASP A 266 -32.06 33.88 -28.95
CA ASP A 266 -33.35 33.71 -28.28
C ASP A 266 -33.41 32.35 -27.56
N SER A 267 -32.80 31.31 -28.14
CA SER A 267 -32.57 30.03 -27.48
C SER A 267 -31.73 30.19 -26.20
N LEU A 268 -30.68 31.02 -26.23
CA LEU A 268 -29.90 31.36 -25.06
C LEU A 268 -30.76 32.04 -23.98
N ALA A 269 -31.62 32.99 -24.36
CA ALA A 269 -32.48 33.71 -23.42
C ALA A 269 -33.46 32.78 -22.69
N GLU A 270 -34.08 31.82 -23.39
CA GLU A 270 -34.98 30.85 -22.77
C GLU A 270 -34.23 29.78 -21.94
N LEU A 271 -33.06 29.33 -22.40
CA LEU A 271 -32.24 28.36 -21.66
C LEU A 271 -31.89 28.87 -20.25
N VAL A 272 -31.57 30.16 -20.13
CA VAL A 272 -31.17 30.82 -18.87
C VAL A 272 -32.32 31.55 -18.16
N ARG A 273 -33.56 31.47 -18.65
CA ARG A 273 -34.73 32.02 -17.96
C ARG A 273 -34.94 31.25 -16.64
N PRO A 274 -35.25 31.92 -15.51
CA PRO A 274 -35.63 31.21 -14.30
C PRO A 274 -36.92 30.41 -14.54
N LEU A 275 -36.99 29.22 -13.95
CA LEU A 275 -38.22 28.43 -13.92
C LEU A 275 -39.20 29.02 -12.91
N GLU A 276 -40.50 29.01 -13.25
CA GLU A 276 -41.59 29.41 -12.35
C GLU A 276 -41.72 28.39 -11.20
N GLU A 277 -41.62 27.11 -11.51
CA GLU A 277 -41.41 26.02 -10.55
C GLU A 277 -40.04 25.35 -10.84
N PRO A 278 -38.95 25.74 -10.14
CA PRO A 278 -37.67 25.09 -10.32
C PRO A 278 -37.68 23.63 -9.87
N THR A 279 -37.01 22.76 -10.63
CA THR A 279 -36.75 21.37 -10.22
C THR A 279 -35.57 21.30 -9.23
N ASP A 280 -35.41 20.17 -8.55
CA ASP A 280 -34.28 19.96 -7.63
C ASP A 280 -32.94 19.94 -8.39
N ASP A 281 -32.88 19.31 -9.57
CA ASP A 281 -31.70 19.34 -10.44
C ASP A 281 -31.33 20.79 -10.84
N TRP A 282 -32.33 21.61 -11.21
CA TRP A 282 -32.11 23.03 -11.51
C TRP A 282 -31.55 23.79 -10.31
N ARG A 283 -32.10 23.58 -9.10
CA ARG A 283 -31.59 24.21 -7.87
C ARG A 283 -30.15 23.79 -7.54
N LEU A 284 -29.79 22.53 -7.75
CA LEU A 284 -28.41 22.05 -7.55
C LEU A 284 -27.44 22.69 -8.55
N GLY A 285 -27.84 22.81 -9.82
CA GLY A 285 -27.08 23.52 -10.86
C GLY A 285 -26.90 25.00 -10.51
N PHE A 286 -27.98 25.66 -10.11
CA PHE A 286 -27.99 27.07 -9.69
C PHE A 286 -27.03 27.34 -8.52
N LEU A 287 -27.06 26.50 -7.47
CA LEU A 287 -26.15 26.62 -6.33
C LEU A 287 -24.68 26.46 -6.74
N ALA A 288 -24.37 25.53 -7.64
CA ALA A 288 -23.02 25.36 -8.18
C ALA A 288 -22.56 26.57 -8.98
N GLY A 289 -23.40 27.06 -9.91
CA GLY A 289 -23.10 28.24 -10.72
C GLY A 289 -22.92 29.51 -9.88
N ALA A 290 -23.74 29.70 -8.84
CA ALA A 290 -23.61 30.84 -7.91
C ALA A 290 -22.31 30.76 -7.08
N PHE A 291 -21.92 29.56 -6.65
CA PHE A 291 -20.66 29.35 -5.95
C PHE A 291 -19.44 29.54 -6.87
N ASP A 292 -19.52 29.11 -8.12
CA ASP A 292 -18.47 29.31 -9.12
C ASP A 292 -18.36 30.78 -9.56
N ALA A 293 -19.49 31.50 -9.67
CA ALA A 293 -19.59 32.92 -9.95
C ALA A 293 -18.94 33.81 -8.87
N GLY A 294 -19.50 33.79 -7.65
CA GLY A 294 -19.12 34.71 -6.56
C GLY A 294 -18.78 34.03 -5.24
N GLY A 295 -18.96 32.71 -5.13
CA GLY A 295 -18.66 31.96 -3.91
C GLY A 295 -17.17 31.77 -3.64
N SER A 296 -16.85 31.53 -2.37
CA SER A 296 -15.50 31.26 -1.88
C SER A 296 -15.49 30.25 -0.75
N CYS A 297 -14.42 29.47 -0.64
CA CYS A 297 -14.13 28.68 0.56
C CYS A 297 -12.64 28.85 0.88
N SER A 298 -12.33 29.44 2.04
CA SER A 298 -10.94 29.65 2.48
C SER A 298 -10.84 29.66 4.00
N ARG A 299 -9.71 29.17 4.54
CA ARG A 299 -9.44 29.05 6.00
C ARG A 299 -10.56 28.38 6.80
N GLY A 300 -11.35 27.49 6.15
CA GLY A 300 -12.48 26.78 6.76
C GLY A 300 -13.85 27.47 6.63
N VAL A 301 -13.91 28.73 6.17
CA VAL A 301 -15.15 29.49 5.97
C VAL A 301 -15.62 29.36 4.52
N PHE A 302 -16.88 28.99 4.31
CA PHE A 302 -17.53 28.90 3.00
C PHE A 302 -18.60 29.98 2.86
N ARG A 303 -18.68 30.61 1.68
CA ARG A 303 -19.70 31.61 1.34
C ARG A 303 -20.17 31.47 -0.11
N VAL A 304 -21.44 31.77 -0.36
CA VAL A 304 -21.98 32.08 -1.69
C VAL A 304 -22.14 33.60 -1.79
N GLY A 305 -21.65 34.19 -2.89
CA GLY A 305 -21.79 35.62 -3.16
C GLY A 305 -23.18 35.94 -3.71
N VAL A 306 -23.76 37.07 -3.29
CA VAL A 306 -25.06 37.56 -3.78
C VAL A 306 -24.84 38.63 -4.85
N ALA A 307 -25.61 38.55 -5.95
CA ALA A 307 -25.64 39.58 -6.99
C ALA A 307 -26.63 40.72 -6.69
N ASP A 308 -27.83 40.36 -6.21
CA ASP A 308 -28.99 41.23 -5.98
C ASP A 308 -30.00 40.51 -5.06
N ASP A 309 -31.11 41.18 -4.70
CA ASP A 309 -32.12 40.63 -3.79
C ASP A 309 -32.98 39.50 -4.37
N GLY A 310 -33.11 39.39 -5.69
CA GLY A 310 -33.76 38.24 -6.34
C GLY A 310 -32.86 37.01 -6.26
N HIS A 311 -31.59 37.17 -6.65
CA HIS A 311 -30.56 36.16 -6.50
C HIS A 311 -30.39 35.71 -5.03
N ARG A 312 -30.49 36.64 -4.06
CA ARG A 312 -30.47 36.33 -2.62
C ARG A 312 -31.57 35.35 -2.22
N ARG A 313 -32.80 35.58 -2.68
CA ARG A 313 -33.97 34.72 -2.38
C ARG A 313 -33.83 33.35 -3.03
N LEU A 314 -33.37 33.29 -4.28
CA LEU A 314 -33.15 32.01 -4.98
C LEU A 314 -32.05 31.15 -4.33
N VAL A 315 -30.95 31.77 -3.86
CA VAL A 315 -29.90 31.02 -3.14
C VAL A 315 -30.42 30.57 -1.76
N ALA A 316 -31.21 31.38 -1.06
CA ALA A 316 -31.83 30.98 0.20
C ALA A 316 -32.79 29.79 0.02
N ASP A 317 -33.77 29.89 -0.90
CA ASP A 317 -34.72 28.82 -1.23
C ASP A 317 -34.01 27.50 -1.58
N ALA A 318 -32.98 27.56 -2.43
CA ALA A 318 -32.24 26.37 -2.81
C ALA A 318 -31.40 25.79 -1.64
N LEU A 319 -30.84 26.62 -0.75
CA LEU A 319 -30.15 26.14 0.45
C LEU A 319 -31.12 25.52 1.47
N ASP A 320 -32.30 26.11 1.67
CA ASP A 320 -33.33 25.64 2.59
C ASP A 320 -34.01 24.36 2.08
N ARG A 321 -34.31 24.28 0.77
CA ARG A 321 -34.80 23.07 0.08
C ARG A 321 -33.87 21.87 0.29
N PHE A 322 -32.55 22.11 0.29
CA PHE A 322 -31.54 21.09 0.60
C PHE A 322 -31.05 21.15 2.06
N THR A 323 -31.80 21.76 2.97
CA THR A 323 -31.59 21.74 4.43
C THR A 323 -30.17 22.13 4.88
N PHE A 324 -29.54 23.09 4.20
CA PHE A 324 -28.22 23.62 4.56
C PHE A 324 -28.34 24.70 5.65
N ARG A 325 -27.44 24.68 6.64
CA ARG A 325 -27.44 25.67 7.74
C ARG A 325 -26.66 26.91 7.38
N TRP A 326 -27.33 27.89 6.79
CA TRP A 326 -26.73 29.16 6.40
C TRP A 326 -27.08 30.31 7.35
N VAL A 327 -26.28 31.39 7.27
CA VAL A 327 -26.58 32.71 7.85
C VAL A 327 -26.19 33.80 6.86
N LEU A 328 -26.83 34.96 6.95
CA LEU A 328 -26.45 36.13 6.15
C LEU A 328 -25.32 36.90 6.85
N ASP A 329 -24.12 36.88 6.25
CA ASP A 329 -23.08 37.86 6.59
C ASP A 329 -23.49 39.20 5.96
N GLY A 330 -23.66 40.23 6.80
CA GLY A 330 -24.00 41.59 6.37
C GLY A 330 -22.92 42.24 5.50
N PRO A 331 -23.25 43.35 4.80
CA PRO A 331 -22.29 44.08 3.98
C PRO A 331 -21.11 44.54 4.85
N GLY A 332 -19.89 44.27 4.38
CA GLY A 332 -18.67 44.62 5.13
C GLY A 332 -18.43 46.13 5.15
N HIS A 333 -17.60 46.58 6.09
CA HIS A 333 -17.26 48.00 6.31
C HIS A 333 -16.51 48.70 5.14
N ARG A 334 -16.38 48.01 4.00
CA ARG A 334 -15.90 48.47 2.70
C ARG A 334 -16.74 47.78 1.61
N ASP A 335 -17.76 48.49 1.13
CA ASP A 335 -18.47 48.28 -0.15
C ASP A 335 -18.50 46.85 -0.69
N THR A 336 -19.06 45.93 0.10
CA THR A 336 -19.13 44.48 -0.23
C THR A 336 -20.56 44.00 -0.16
N THR A 337 -21.03 43.36 -1.23
CA THR A 337 -22.35 42.73 -1.28
C THR A 337 -22.49 41.69 -0.16
N ALA A 338 -23.70 41.59 0.41
CA ALA A 338 -24.01 40.60 1.44
C ALA A 338 -23.72 39.16 0.94
N GLN A 339 -23.41 38.23 1.85
CA GLN A 339 -23.00 36.87 1.48
C GLN A 339 -23.67 35.84 2.37
N LEU A 340 -24.10 34.70 1.79
CA LEU A 340 -24.65 33.60 2.56
C LEU A 340 -23.52 32.66 2.98
N ARG A 341 -23.34 32.46 4.29
CA ARG A 341 -22.27 31.64 4.88
C ARG A 341 -22.82 30.36 5.47
N LEU A 342 -22.26 29.21 5.08
CA LEU A 342 -22.58 27.91 5.69
C LEU A 342 -21.91 27.77 7.06
N THR A 343 -22.59 27.07 7.99
CA THR A 343 -22.22 27.03 9.41
C THR A 343 -21.83 25.64 9.92
N GLY A 344 -22.26 24.56 9.25
CA GLY A 344 -22.01 23.16 9.61
C GLY A 344 -20.58 22.64 9.38
N GLY A 345 -19.60 23.53 9.28
CA GLY A 345 -18.17 23.18 9.28
C GLY A 345 -17.70 22.40 8.05
N LEU A 346 -16.89 21.35 8.24
CA LEU A 346 -16.36 20.53 7.15
C LEU A 346 -17.40 19.57 6.51
N PRO A 347 -18.22 18.83 7.29
CA PRO A 347 -19.20 17.91 6.70
C PRO A 347 -20.18 18.62 5.76
N GLU A 348 -20.69 19.79 6.15
CA GLU A 348 -21.67 20.53 5.35
C GLU A 348 -21.07 21.12 4.07
N ARG A 349 -19.80 21.54 4.08
CA ARG A 349 -19.09 22.00 2.87
C ARG A 349 -18.87 20.86 1.88
N LEU A 350 -18.48 19.67 2.35
CA LEU A 350 -18.36 18.48 1.49
C LEU A 350 -19.73 18.03 0.96
N ARG A 351 -20.78 18.06 1.80
CA ARG A 351 -22.16 17.82 1.36
C ARG A 351 -22.57 18.79 0.24
N PHE A 352 -22.20 20.07 0.33
CA PHE A 352 -22.43 21.04 -0.75
C PHE A 352 -21.63 20.67 -2.00
N PHE A 353 -20.31 20.45 -1.89
CA PHE A 353 -19.46 20.11 -3.03
C PHE A 353 -19.87 18.80 -3.74
N HIS A 354 -20.46 17.86 -3.01
CA HIS A 354 -20.92 16.59 -3.58
C HIS A 354 -22.32 16.74 -4.20
N LEU A 355 -23.30 17.35 -3.48
CA LEU A 355 -24.66 17.54 -4.02
C LEU A 355 -24.71 18.47 -5.23
N THR A 356 -23.87 19.51 -5.30
CA THR A 356 -23.94 20.51 -6.37
C THR A 356 -22.82 20.35 -7.42
N ASP A 357 -21.75 19.59 -7.14
CA ASP A 357 -20.55 19.48 -7.98
C ASP A 357 -20.06 20.83 -8.59
N PRO A 358 -19.63 21.85 -7.81
CA PRO A 358 -19.10 23.08 -8.38
C PRO A 358 -17.87 22.83 -9.26
N ALA A 359 -17.70 23.59 -10.33
CA ALA A 359 -16.62 23.39 -11.28
C ALA A 359 -15.25 23.65 -10.64
N VAL A 360 -15.12 24.76 -9.90
CA VAL A 360 -13.82 25.37 -9.56
C VAL A 360 -13.10 24.58 -8.45
N THR A 361 -12.20 23.70 -8.86
CA THR A 361 -11.49 22.73 -8.01
C THR A 361 -10.72 23.42 -6.87
N ARG A 362 -10.08 24.56 -7.14
CA ARG A 362 -9.35 25.30 -6.09
C ARG A 362 -10.22 25.82 -4.94
N LYS A 363 -11.55 25.95 -5.14
CA LYS A 363 -12.51 26.33 -4.09
C LYS A 363 -12.98 25.12 -3.26
N ARG A 364 -12.66 23.88 -3.66
CA ARG A 364 -13.15 22.63 -3.06
C ARG A 364 -12.16 21.95 -2.11
N SER A 365 -10.86 22.31 -2.17
CA SER A 365 -9.81 21.68 -1.38
C SER A 365 -10.06 21.74 0.14
N ILE A 366 -9.75 20.62 0.80
CA ILE A 366 -9.80 20.46 2.26
C ILE A 366 -8.40 20.23 2.86
N GLU A 367 -7.34 20.39 2.06
CA GLU A 367 -5.97 20.13 2.48
C GLU A 367 -5.53 21.02 3.65
N GLY A 368 -4.81 20.42 4.61
CA GLY A 368 -4.41 21.06 5.85
C GLY A 368 -5.53 21.27 6.87
N ALA A 369 -6.79 20.92 6.56
CA ALA A 369 -7.86 20.95 7.55
C ALA A 369 -7.64 19.85 8.61
N ALA A 370 -7.81 20.20 9.90
CA ALA A 370 -7.73 19.23 10.99
C ALA A 370 -8.93 18.25 10.96
N LEU A 371 -8.68 17.01 11.38
CA LEU A 371 -9.65 15.90 11.51
C LEU A 371 -10.62 16.14 12.69
N LYS A 372 -11.40 17.22 12.62
CA LYS A 372 -12.42 17.60 13.60
C LYS A 372 -13.71 16.84 13.31
N CYS A 373 -13.94 15.76 14.05
CA CYS A 373 -15.07 14.86 13.83
C CYS A 373 -16.37 15.47 14.38
N ALA A 374 -17.04 16.29 13.56
CA ALA A 374 -18.33 16.90 13.87
C ALA A 374 -19.53 15.96 13.57
N ALA A 375 -19.40 15.05 12.60
CA ALA A 375 -20.47 14.13 12.20
C ALA A 375 -20.77 13.03 13.24
N ARG A 376 -21.98 12.49 13.25
CA ARG A 376 -22.47 11.47 14.21
C ARG A 376 -22.01 10.05 13.84
N LEU A 377 -20.70 9.87 13.68
CA LEU A 377 -20.04 8.62 13.21
C LEU A 377 -20.01 7.48 14.22
N GLN A 378 -21.02 7.38 15.09
CA GLN A 378 -21.19 6.27 16.01
C GLN A 378 -21.60 5.03 15.22
N VAL A 379 -20.97 3.88 15.45
CA VAL A 379 -21.42 2.61 14.86
C VAL A 379 -22.81 2.27 15.41
N THR A 380 -23.76 1.95 14.53
CA THR A 380 -25.10 1.46 14.89
C THR A 380 -25.24 -0.04 14.63
N ALA A 381 -24.61 -0.54 13.57
CA ALA A 381 -24.61 -1.96 13.22
C ALA A 381 -23.27 -2.41 12.62
N VAL A 382 -22.94 -3.68 12.84
CA VAL A 382 -21.95 -4.45 12.06
C VAL A 382 -22.61 -5.79 11.76
N GLU A 383 -22.85 -6.05 10.48
CA GLU A 383 -23.62 -7.20 10.00
C GLU A 383 -22.71 -8.07 9.11
N ASP A 384 -22.74 -9.39 9.29
CA ASP A 384 -22.24 -10.31 8.26
C ASP A 384 -23.29 -10.38 7.14
N LEU A 385 -22.84 -10.34 5.87
CA LEU A 385 -23.74 -10.48 4.73
C LEU A 385 -24.01 -11.94 4.35
N GLY A 386 -23.26 -12.90 4.90
CA GLY A 386 -23.34 -14.31 4.50
C GLY A 386 -22.86 -14.57 3.07
N LEU A 387 -22.16 -13.61 2.47
CA LEU A 387 -21.72 -13.61 1.07
C LEU A 387 -20.22 -13.34 0.99
N GLU A 388 -19.53 -14.10 0.14
CA GLU A 388 -18.23 -13.68 -0.36
C GLU A 388 -18.42 -12.74 -1.55
N LEU A 389 -17.88 -11.53 -1.46
CA LEU A 389 -17.94 -10.54 -2.53
C LEU A 389 -16.53 -10.25 -3.04
N PRO A 390 -16.36 -9.84 -4.32
CA PRO A 390 -15.15 -9.14 -4.74
C PRO A 390 -15.05 -7.85 -3.92
N LEU A 391 -13.93 -7.66 -3.25
CA LEU A 391 -13.61 -6.47 -2.49
C LEU A 391 -12.23 -5.94 -2.97
N TRP A 392 -12.01 -4.63 -2.94
CA TRP A 392 -10.82 -3.92 -3.41
C TRP A 392 -10.02 -3.32 -2.25
N ASP A 393 -8.72 -3.16 -2.40
CA ASP A 393 -7.89 -2.36 -1.46
C ASP A 393 -6.89 -1.51 -2.26
N ILE A 394 -6.38 -0.44 -1.65
CA ILE A 394 -5.48 0.52 -2.29
C ILE A 394 -4.29 0.87 -1.39
N THR A 395 -3.08 0.83 -1.94
CA THR A 395 -1.89 1.35 -1.25
C THR A 395 -1.82 2.87 -1.46
N THR A 396 -1.50 3.63 -0.42
CA THR A 396 -1.44 5.10 -0.42
C THR A 396 -0.19 5.61 0.29
N GLY A 397 0.30 6.79 -0.08
CA GLY A 397 1.49 7.39 0.53
C GLY A 397 1.38 7.69 2.04
N THR A 398 0.17 7.84 2.59
CA THR A 398 -0.06 8.07 4.03
C THR A 398 -0.31 6.79 4.84
N GLY A 399 -0.55 5.65 4.18
CA GLY A 399 -1.01 4.42 4.84
C GLY A 399 -2.51 4.40 5.20
N ASP A 400 -3.26 5.41 4.78
CA ASP A 400 -4.71 5.56 4.98
C ASP A 400 -5.39 6.31 3.82
N PHE A 401 -6.73 6.32 3.80
CA PHE A 401 -7.56 7.09 2.87
C PHE A 401 -8.95 7.37 3.45
N ILE A 402 -9.72 8.30 2.84
CA ILE A 402 -11.12 8.57 3.24
C ILE A 402 -12.10 7.80 2.34
N ALA A 403 -12.80 6.82 2.92
CA ALA A 403 -13.80 5.98 2.25
C ALA A 403 -15.19 6.24 2.85
N ASN A 404 -16.19 6.57 2.04
CA ASN A 404 -17.52 7.07 2.44
C ASN A 404 -17.52 8.00 3.68
N GLY A 405 -16.55 8.92 3.72
CA GLY A 405 -16.41 9.89 4.80
C GLY A 405 -15.72 9.42 6.08
N VAL A 406 -15.11 8.23 6.12
CA VAL A 406 -14.33 7.73 7.28
C VAL A 406 -12.91 7.30 6.91
N VAL A 407 -11.98 7.47 7.85
CA VAL A 407 -10.55 7.15 7.68
C VAL A 407 -10.33 5.63 7.75
N SER A 408 -9.75 5.08 6.68
CA SER A 408 -9.63 3.64 6.36
C SER A 408 -8.15 3.26 6.12
N HIS A 409 -7.77 2.00 6.39
CA HIS A 409 -6.36 1.55 6.48
C HIS A 409 -5.96 0.54 5.39
N ASN A 410 -4.73 0.63 4.86
CA ASN A 410 -4.12 -0.36 3.95
C ASN A 410 -2.95 -1.18 4.59
N CYS A 411 -1.90 -1.60 3.87
CA CYS A 411 -0.93 -2.62 4.36
C CYS A 411 0.56 -2.32 4.09
N PHE A 412 1.44 -2.62 5.07
CA PHE A 412 2.84 -2.16 5.13
C PHE A 412 3.91 -3.27 5.03
N ALA A 413 3.55 -4.57 5.01
CA ALA A 413 4.49 -5.73 5.08
C ALA A 413 5.43 -5.91 3.86
N ARG A 414 5.47 -4.89 3.03
CA ARG A 414 4.96 -4.97 1.66
C ARG A 414 5.74 -4.02 0.74
N ASN A 415 6.26 -2.92 1.31
CA ASN A 415 6.99 -1.85 0.61
C ASN A 415 8.33 -2.27 -0.03
N THR A 416 8.77 -3.54 0.08
CA THR A 416 9.94 -4.01 -0.68
C THR A 416 9.60 -4.28 -2.15
N HIS A 417 8.33 -4.48 -2.51
CA HIS A 417 7.87 -4.62 -3.90
C HIS A 417 7.62 -3.26 -4.58
N THR A 418 7.13 -2.27 -3.83
CA THR A 418 6.78 -0.91 -4.32
C THR A 418 7.97 -0.06 -4.79
N TYR A 419 9.19 -0.60 -4.80
CA TYR A 419 10.36 0.03 -5.45
C TYR A 419 10.53 -0.46 -6.91
N LEU A 420 9.64 -1.33 -7.41
CA LEU A 420 9.66 -1.94 -8.74
C LEU A 420 8.26 -1.94 -9.38
N ASP A 421 7.40 -0.99 -9.02
CA ASP A 421 6.01 -0.84 -9.48
C ASP A 421 5.17 -2.12 -9.40
N LEU A 422 5.37 -2.90 -8.34
CA LEU A 422 4.56 -4.08 -8.02
C LEU A 422 3.75 -3.89 -6.76
N ASP A 423 2.57 -4.54 -6.74
CA ASP A 423 1.73 -4.54 -5.55
C ASP A 423 2.51 -5.09 -4.38
N ALA A 424 2.33 -4.36 -3.31
CA ALA A 424 3.05 -4.52 -2.10
C ALA A 424 2.77 -5.92 -1.47
N GLY A 425 1.70 -6.66 -1.85
CA GLY A 425 1.44 -8.00 -1.30
C GLY A 425 0.82 -9.11 -2.18
N ALA A 426 -0.32 -8.95 -2.86
CA ALA A 426 -0.78 -10.04 -3.74
C ALA A 426 0.24 -10.31 -4.87
N ASP A 427 0.93 -9.27 -5.33
CA ASP A 427 2.12 -9.37 -6.17
C ASP A 427 3.39 -9.79 -5.41
N PHE A 428 3.54 -9.53 -4.11
CA PHE A 428 4.61 -10.18 -3.33
C PHE A 428 4.42 -11.70 -3.30
N ASP A 429 3.16 -12.15 -3.23
CA ASP A 429 2.77 -13.55 -3.14
C ASP A 429 2.78 -14.27 -4.50
N ARG A 430 2.50 -13.54 -5.59
CA ARG A 430 2.28 -14.09 -6.93
C ARG A 430 3.27 -13.61 -7.97
N ARG A 431 3.85 -12.42 -7.84
CA ARG A 431 4.72 -11.78 -8.84
C ARG A 431 6.18 -11.71 -8.35
N VAL A 432 6.92 -12.79 -8.57
CA VAL A 432 8.32 -12.91 -8.14
C VAL A 432 9.24 -12.29 -9.19
N ILE A 433 10.08 -11.33 -8.79
CA ILE A 433 11.16 -10.83 -9.65
C ILE A 433 12.33 -11.83 -9.60
N VAL A 434 12.83 -12.18 -10.78
CA VAL A 434 13.86 -13.19 -11.03
C VAL A 434 15.02 -12.52 -11.76
N LYS A 435 16.19 -12.41 -11.12
CA LYS A 435 17.37 -11.79 -11.75
C LYS A 435 18.11 -12.79 -12.62
N VAL A 436 17.71 -12.95 -13.88
CA VAL A 436 18.20 -14.03 -14.75
C VAL A 436 19.71 -14.00 -14.96
N ASN A 437 20.32 -12.82 -15.01
CA ASN A 437 21.77 -12.65 -15.14
C ASN A 437 22.55 -12.72 -13.79
N ALA A 438 21.95 -13.22 -12.71
CA ALA A 438 22.58 -13.16 -11.38
C ALA A 438 23.95 -13.85 -11.30
N GLY A 439 24.15 -14.99 -11.97
CA GLY A 439 25.45 -15.69 -12.01
C GLY A 439 26.55 -14.88 -12.71
N GLU A 440 26.24 -14.31 -13.87
CA GLU A 440 27.14 -13.40 -14.61
C GLU A 440 27.56 -12.21 -13.75
N LEU A 441 26.58 -11.60 -13.06
CA LEU A 441 26.81 -10.46 -12.17
C LEU A 441 27.70 -10.83 -10.99
N VAL A 442 27.51 -12.00 -10.36
CA VAL A 442 28.38 -12.46 -9.28
C VAL A 442 29.81 -12.61 -9.81
N ARG A 443 30.00 -13.35 -10.91
CA ARG A 443 31.32 -13.55 -11.53
C ARG A 443 32.02 -12.22 -11.85
N ARG A 444 31.31 -11.29 -12.48
CA ARG A 444 31.82 -9.96 -12.84
C ARG A 444 32.12 -9.06 -11.64
N GLU A 445 31.37 -9.19 -10.54
CA GLU A 445 31.56 -8.36 -9.34
C GLU A 445 32.64 -8.90 -8.39
N LEU A 446 32.82 -10.22 -8.32
CA LEU A 446 33.97 -10.86 -7.67
C LEU A 446 35.29 -10.57 -8.43
N ALA A 447 35.24 -10.50 -9.76
CA ALA A 447 36.39 -10.15 -10.60
C ALA A 447 36.84 -8.68 -10.55
N ALA A 448 36.10 -7.81 -9.86
CA ALA A 448 36.42 -6.38 -9.82
C ALA A 448 37.66 -6.12 -8.91
N PRO A 449 38.70 -5.38 -9.35
CA PRO A 449 39.92 -5.13 -8.55
C PRO A 449 39.73 -4.44 -7.18
N ARG A 450 38.52 -3.96 -6.90
CA ARG A 450 38.09 -3.40 -5.60
C ARG A 450 37.54 -4.45 -4.62
N TRP A 451 37.28 -5.67 -5.07
CA TRP A 451 36.77 -6.75 -4.24
C TRP A 451 37.89 -7.32 -3.35
N ARG A 452 37.52 -7.89 -2.19
CA ARG A 452 38.48 -8.25 -1.12
C ARG A 452 38.18 -9.63 -0.49
N GLY A 453 37.52 -10.53 -1.23
CA GLY A 453 37.21 -11.88 -0.73
C GLY A 453 36.20 -11.91 0.43
N ALA A 454 35.36 -10.89 0.56
CA ALA A 454 34.48 -10.73 1.72
C ALA A 454 33.34 -11.77 1.72
N HIS A 455 32.91 -12.16 2.92
CA HIS A 455 31.85 -13.17 3.09
C HIS A 455 30.51 -12.73 2.48
N VAL A 456 29.96 -13.53 1.57
CA VAL A 456 28.66 -13.30 0.92
C VAL A 456 27.58 -14.21 1.53
N ALA A 457 26.53 -13.63 2.10
CA ALA A 457 25.41 -14.38 2.67
C ALA A 457 24.17 -14.39 1.77
N MET A 458 23.59 -15.57 1.56
CA MET A 458 22.43 -15.83 0.69
C MET A 458 21.23 -16.33 1.50
N GLY A 459 20.02 -16.08 1.01
CA GLY A 459 18.78 -16.39 1.74
C GLY A 459 18.43 -15.40 2.86
N THR A 460 19.06 -14.23 2.87
CA THR A 460 19.03 -13.28 4.00
C THR A 460 17.83 -12.34 4.00
N ASN A 461 17.19 -12.13 2.84
CA ASN A 461 15.99 -11.30 2.69
C ASN A 461 14.79 -12.09 2.14
N VAL A 462 15.06 -13.02 1.22
CA VAL A 462 14.11 -14.00 0.68
C VAL A 462 14.84 -15.32 0.48
N ASP A 463 14.16 -16.46 0.62
CA ASP A 463 14.76 -17.78 0.39
C ASP A 463 15.23 -17.92 -1.07
N CYS A 464 16.50 -18.31 -1.23
CA CYS A 464 17.13 -18.53 -2.54
C CYS A 464 16.82 -19.90 -3.15
N TYR A 465 16.32 -20.85 -2.35
CA TYR A 465 15.83 -22.17 -2.80
C TYR A 465 14.31 -22.30 -2.63
N GLN A 466 13.57 -21.17 -2.71
CA GLN A 466 12.13 -21.18 -2.88
C GLN A 466 11.72 -21.92 -4.17
N ARG A 467 10.44 -22.34 -4.29
CA ARG A 467 9.94 -23.20 -5.38
C ARG A 467 10.35 -22.76 -6.79
N ALA A 468 10.43 -21.44 -7.04
CA ALA A 468 10.91 -20.84 -8.30
C ALA A 468 12.28 -21.39 -8.77
N GLU A 469 13.21 -21.63 -7.83
CA GLU A 469 14.58 -22.09 -8.11
C GLU A 469 14.63 -23.48 -8.74
N GLY A 470 13.58 -24.30 -8.57
CA GLY A 470 13.47 -25.61 -9.22
C GLY A 470 13.41 -25.51 -10.74
N ARG A 471 12.83 -24.41 -11.25
CA ARG A 471 12.75 -24.09 -12.68
C ARG A 471 13.86 -23.15 -13.13
N TYR A 472 14.14 -22.10 -12.36
CA TYR A 472 15.03 -21.01 -12.79
C TYR A 472 16.52 -21.29 -12.65
N ARG A 473 16.94 -22.18 -11.74
CA ARG A 473 18.34 -22.63 -11.61
C ARG A 473 19.35 -21.48 -11.56
N LEU A 474 19.05 -20.43 -10.78
CA LEU A 474 19.98 -19.30 -10.61
C LEU A 474 21.09 -19.60 -9.61
N MET A 475 20.90 -20.56 -8.71
CA MET A 475 21.90 -20.89 -7.70
C MET A 475 23.16 -21.57 -8.27
N PRO A 476 23.10 -22.54 -9.20
CA PRO A 476 24.30 -23.15 -9.79
C PRO A 476 25.31 -22.15 -10.37
N PRO A 477 24.97 -21.22 -11.29
CA PRO A 477 25.96 -20.28 -11.84
C PRO A 477 26.43 -19.24 -10.81
N ILE A 478 25.68 -18.98 -9.74
CA ILE A 478 26.13 -18.18 -8.58
C ILE A 478 27.18 -18.95 -7.78
N LEU A 479 26.95 -20.24 -7.51
CA LEU A 479 27.85 -21.10 -6.75
C LEU A 479 29.13 -21.43 -7.53
N GLU A 480 29.05 -21.63 -8.85
CA GLU A 480 30.21 -21.72 -9.74
C GLU A 480 31.07 -20.46 -9.68
N ALA A 481 30.45 -19.28 -9.72
CA ALA A 481 31.18 -18.02 -9.61
C ALA A 481 31.83 -17.82 -8.23
N LEU A 482 31.19 -18.28 -7.14
CA LEU A 482 31.77 -18.24 -5.79
C LEU A 482 32.92 -19.25 -5.62
N ARG A 483 32.79 -20.46 -6.17
CA ARG A 483 33.86 -21.48 -6.25
C ARG A 483 35.08 -20.95 -7.01
N ASP A 484 34.88 -20.49 -8.25
CA ASP A 484 35.97 -20.13 -9.16
C ASP A 484 36.82 -18.94 -8.66
N PHE A 485 36.23 -18.10 -7.81
CA PHE A 485 36.91 -16.96 -7.17
C PHE A 485 37.29 -17.25 -5.70
N ALA A 486 37.18 -18.51 -5.25
CA ALA A 486 37.45 -18.97 -3.89
C ALA A 486 36.78 -18.09 -2.79
N ASN A 487 35.62 -17.50 -3.07
CA ASN A 487 35.03 -16.47 -2.22
C ASN A 487 34.15 -17.08 -1.12
N PRO A 488 34.42 -16.86 0.17
CA PRO A 488 33.66 -17.47 1.26
C PRO A 488 32.18 -17.03 1.25
N PHE A 489 31.28 -17.97 1.53
CA PHE A 489 29.85 -17.70 1.51
C PHE A 489 29.04 -18.51 2.51
N SER A 490 27.79 -18.10 2.72
CA SER A 490 26.81 -18.91 3.45
C SER A 490 25.42 -18.88 2.84
N ILE A 491 24.65 -19.94 3.09
CA ILE A 491 23.27 -20.12 2.62
C ILE A 491 22.38 -20.38 3.81
N LEU A 492 21.33 -19.57 3.98
CA LEU A 492 20.19 -19.84 4.85
C LEU A 492 18.97 -20.22 4.00
N THR A 493 18.30 -21.34 4.29
CA THR A 493 17.12 -21.75 3.52
C THR A 493 16.07 -22.53 4.34
N LYS A 494 14.85 -22.63 3.80
CA LYS A 494 13.83 -23.61 4.15
C LYS A 494 13.60 -24.62 3.01
N GLY A 495 14.06 -24.32 1.80
CA GLY A 495 13.88 -25.12 0.60
C GLY A 495 14.83 -26.32 0.51
N THR A 496 14.28 -27.51 0.27
CA THR A 496 15.07 -28.75 0.08
C THR A 496 15.79 -28.83 -1.27
N LEU A 497 15.59 -27.85 -2.16
CA LEU A 497 16.24 -27.79 -3.47
C LEU A 497 17.77 -27.61 -3.38
N LEU A 498 18.30 -27.14 -2.25
CA LEU A 498 19.75 -27.08 -1.97
C LEU A 498 20.46 -28.42 -2.21
N LEU A 499 19.76 -29.55 -1.98
CA LEU A 499 20.29 -30.90 -2.20
C LEU A 499 20.62 -31.21 -3.67
N ARG A 500 20.01 -30.49 -4.63
CA ARG A 500 20.30 -30.60 -6.07
C ARG A 500 21.75 -30.18 -6.36
N ASP A 501 22.21 -29.15 -5.66
CA ASP A 501 23.48 -28.46 -5.96
C ASP A 501 24.63 -28.96 -5.05
N LEU A 502 24.38 -30.00 -4.25
CA LEU A 502 25.37 -30.65 -3.38
C LEU A 502 26.71 -31.01 -4.07
N PRO A 503 26.76 -31.56 -5.30
CA PRO A 503 28.04 -31.81 -5.98
C PRO A 503 28.87 -30.54 -6.17
N LEU A 504 28.22 -29.42 -6.47
CA LEU A 504 28.85 -28.12 -6.67
C LEU A 504 29.22 -27.44 -5.34
N LEU A 505 28.43 -27.64 -4.28
CA LEU A 505 28.78 -27.22 -2.93
C LEU A 505 30.04 -27.94 -2.42
N ARG A 506 30.26 -29.21 -2.77
CA ARG A 506 31.48 -29.95 -2.42
C ARG A 506 32.71 -29.35 -3.10
N GLN A 507 32.65 -29.11 -4.41
CA GLN A 507 33.70 -28.40 -5.15
C GLN A 507 33.98 -27.00 -4.60
N ALA A 508 32.95 -26.30 -4.12
CA ALA A 508 33.14 -25.01 -3.46
C ALA A 508 33.84 -25.14 -2.09
N ALA A 509 33.54 -26.18 -1.32
CA ALA A 509 34.16 -26.45 -0.02
C ALA A 509 35.64 -26.89 -0.13
N GLU A 510 36.06 -27.41 -1.28
CA GLU A 510 37.47 -27.75 -1.59
C GLU A 510 38.35 -26.49 -1.74
N VAL A 511 37.77 -25.33 -2.07
CA VAL A 511 38.50 -24.08 -2.36
C VAL A 511 38.15 -22.91 -1.45
N THR A 512 37.02 -22.93 -0.73
CA THR A 512 36.62 -21.83 0.17
C THR A 512 35.66 -22.26 1.28
N ARG A 513 35.42 -21.36 2.23
CA ARG A 513 34.50 -21.60 3.36
C ARG A 513 33.05 -21.56 2.91
N VAL A 514 32.36 -22.70 3.01
CA VAL A 514 30.93 -22.86 2.72
C VAL A 514 30.14 -23.07 4.02
N GLY A 515 29.37 -22.08 4.44
CA GLY A 515 28.47 -22.18 5.60
C GLY A 515 27.04 -22.54 5.22
N LEU A 516 26.55 -23.73 5.57
CA LEU A 516 25.17 -24.15 5.29
C LEU A 516 24.28 -24.01 6.53
N SER A 517 23.04 -23.54 6.37
CA SER A 517 22.08 -23.48 7.46
C SER A 517 20.61 -23.62 7.02
N TYR A 518 19.83 -24.35 7.82
CA TYR A 518 18.37 -24.47 7.63
C TYR A 518 17.57 -23.69 8.68
N SER A 519 16.39 -23.19 8.30
CA SER A 519 15.41 -22.60 9.21
C SER A 519 14.31 -23.60 9.55
N VAL A 520 14.31 -24.09 10.79
CA VAL A 520 13.35 -25.07 11.33
C VAL A 520 12.84 -24.56 12.68
N GLY A 521 11.74 -23.81 12.70
CA GLY A 521 11.23 -23.19 13.93
C GLY A 521 10.72 -24.18 14.98
N PHE A 522 10.12 -25.28 14.53
CA PHE A 522 9.45 -26.31 15.33
C PHE A 522 9.20 -27.56 14.48
N VAL A 523 8.94 -28.71 15.10
CA VAL A 523 8.66 -29.99 14.39
C VAL A 523 7.18 -30.37 14.27
N ASP A 524 6.26 -29.69 14.98
CA ASP A 524 4.83 -29.96 14.84
C ASP A 524 4.34 -29.68 13.41
N GLU A 525 3.87 -30.74 12.74
CA GLU A 525 3.32 -30.65 11.39
C GLU A 525 1.97 -29.91 11.34
N THR A 526 1.21 -29.89 12.42
CA THR A 526 -0.07 -29.18 12.51
C THR A 526 0.16 -27.69 12.56
N LEU A 527 0.99 -27.22 13.50
CA LEU A 527 1.47 -25.84 13.54
C LEU A 527 2.18 -25.43 12.25
N TRP A 528 2.96 -26.31 11.61
CA TRP A 528 3.61 -26.02 10.33
C TRP A 528 2.61 -25.77 9.19
N ARG A 529 1.60 -26.65 9.02
CA ARG A 529 0.54 -26.47 8.00
C ARG A 529 -0.24 -25.17 8.20
N LEU A 530 -0.37 -24.70 9.44
CA LEU A 530 -1.01 -23.42 9.74
C LEU A 530 -0.06 -22.24 9.48
N ALA A 531 1.20 -22.30 9.96
CA ALA A 531 2.11 -21.16 10.05
C ALA A 531 2.90 -20.87 8.75
N GLU A 532 3.32 -21.91 8.01
CA GLU A 532 4.15 -21.74 6.81
C GLU A 532 3.92 -22.84 5.74
N PRO A 533 2.66 -23.12 5.33
CA PRO A 533 2.31 -24.25 4.45
C PRO A 533 3.02 -24.25 3.08
N GLY A 534 3.42 -23.08 2.56
CA GLY A 534 4.17 -22.95 1.32
C GLY A 534 5.68 -23.24 1.43
N THR A 535 6.11 -23.99 2.46
CA THR A 535 7.49 -24.42 2.71
C THR A 535 7.55 -25.94 2.82
N PRO A 536 8.70 -26.61 2.63
CA PRO A 536 8.83 -28.03 2.97
C PRO A 536 8.54 -28.29 4.46
N SER A 537 7.95 -29.44 4.79
CA SER A 537 7.66 -29.82 6.18
C SER A 537 8.94 -29.89 7.03
N PRO A 538 8.86 -29.73 8.37
CA PRO A 538 10.02 -29.80 9.25
C PRO A 538 10.82 -31.09 9.05
N ARG A 539 10.14 -32.24 8.93
CA ARG A 539 10.77 -33.53 8.62
C ARG A 539 11.56 -33.52 7.31
N ARG A 540 11.04 -32.90 6.24
CA ARG A 540 11.76 -32.78 4.95
C ARG A 540 12.96 -31.82 5.03
N ARG A 541 12.88 -30.77 5.85
CA ARG A 541 14.04 -29.90 6.13
C ARG A 541 15.12 -30.62 6.92
N LEU A 542 14.74 -31.40 7.94
CA LEU A 542 15.68 -32.18 8.74
C LEU A 542 16.30 -33.35 7.96
N ASP A 543 15.56 -33.99 7.04
CA ASP A 543 16.16 -34.95 6.09
C ASP A 543 17.23 -34.28 5.20
N ALA A 544 16.98 -33.04 4.76
CA ALA A 544 17.95 -32.29 3.98
C ALA A 544 19.16 -31.83 4.80
N VAL A 545 19.01 -31.53 6.10
CA VAL A 545 20.15 -31.32 7.02
C VAL A 545 20.99 -32.58 7.10
N ARG A 546 20.37 -33.73 7.42
CA ARG A 546 21.04 -35.04 7.51
C ARG A 546 21.84 -35.37 6.27
N ARG A 547 21.21 -35.31 5.09
CA ARG A 547 21.86 -35.61 3.80
C ARG A 547 23.01 -34.68 3.42
N LEU A 548 23.13 -33.52 4.05
CA LEU A 548 24.27 -32.60 3.89
C LEU A 548 25.37 -32.91 4.92
N THR A 549 25.02 -33.24 6.16
CA THR A 549 25.98 -33.75 7.16
C THR A 549 26.60 -35.07 6.70
N ASP A 550 25.80 -36.02 6.20
CA ASP A 550 26.25 -37.29 5.61
C ASP A 550 27.23 -37.08 4.44
N ALA A 551 27.14 -35.93 3.78
CA ALA A 551 28.01 -35.54 2.67
C ALA A 551 29.26 -34.74 3.10
N GLY A 552 29.45 -34.51 4.41
CA GLY A 552 30.62 -33.88 5.02
C GLY A 552 30.44 -32.42 5.47
N PHE A 553 29.24 -31.83 5.38
CA PHE A 553 29.05 -30.41 5.71
C PHE A 553 28.74 -30.16 7.20
N PRO A 554 29.33 -29.12 7.82
CA PRO A 554 28.86 -28.60 9.10
C PRO A 554 27.58 -27.76 8.88
N VAL A 555 26.42 -28.36 9.12
CA VAL A 555 25.11 -27.73 8.91
C VAL A 555 24.53 -27.20 10.22
N GLY A 556 24.41 -25.88 10.33
CA GLY A 556 23.70 -25.23 11.44
C GLY A 556 22.18 -25.22 11.24
N VAL A 557 21.41 -25.24 12.31
CA VAL A 557 19.96 -25.01 12.26
C VAL A 557 19.59 -23.75 13.02
N LEU A 558 19.01 -22.78 12.31
CA LEU A 558 18.32 -21.66 12.92
C LEU A 558 16.95 -22.16 13.37
N MET A 559 16.80 -22.37 14.68
CA MET A 559 15.48 -22.61 15.28
C MET A 559 14.73 -21.28 15.26
N ALA A 560 14.07 -21.03 14.12
CA ALA A 560 13.57 -19.73 13.72
C ALA A 560 12.39 -19.87 12.74
N PRO A 561 11.28 -19.14 12.95
CA PRO A 561 10.96 -18.36 14.15
C PRO A 561 10.45 -19.26 15.29
N ILE A 562 10.96 -19.06 16.52
CA ILE A 562 10.33 -19.62 17.72
C ILE A 562 9.11 -18.78 18.04
N LEU A 563 7.94 -19.42 18.13
CA LEU A 563 6.65 -18.76 18.26
C LEU A 563 6.18 -18.74 19.73
N PRO A 564 6.10 -17.57 20.38
CA PRO A 564 5.61 -17.47 21.76
C PRO A 564 4.26 -18.18 21.96
N GLY A 565 4.20 -19.13 22.88
CA GLY A 565 3.00 -19.90 23.26
C GLY A 565 2.57 -20.97 22.27
N LEU A 566 3.36 -21.22 21.20
CA LEU A 566 3.09 -22.25 20.19
C LEU A 566 4.28 -23.19 20.00
N SER A 567 5.49 -22.74 20.31
CA SER A 567 6.70 -23.56 20.23
C SER A 567 7.79 -23.10 21.20
N ASP A 568 7.42 -22.47 22.32
CA ASP A 568 8.35 -21.88 23.29
C ASP A 568 8.31 -22.53 24.69
N ASP A 569 7.36 -23.43 24.92
CA ASP A 569 7.31 -24.37 26.04
C ASP A 569 8.45 -25.39 25.98
N GLU A 570 8.70 -26.10 27.07
CA GLU A 570 9.85 -26.99 27.16
C GLU A 570 9.70 -28.25 26.28
N GLU A 571 8.49 -28.80 26.14
CA GLU A 571 8.25 -30.02 25.35
C GLU A 571 8.44 -29.76 23.85
N SER A 572 7.81 -28.71 23.32
CA SER A 572 7.98 -28.27 21.92
C SER A 572 9.42 -27.88 21.60
N ILE A 573 10.13 -27.25 22.54
CA ILE A 573 11.56 -26.96 22.38
C ILE A 573 12.37 -28.24 22.36
N ASP A 574 12.19 -29.14 23.33
CA ASP A 574 13.00 -30.35 23.45
C ASP A 574 12.77 -31.31 22.28
N ALA A 575 11.52 -31.55 21.89
CA ALA A 575 11.18 -32.37 20.72
C ALA A 575 11.76 -31.79 19.41
N THR A 576 11.77 -30.46 19.27
CA THR A 576 12.39 -29.81 18.09
C THR A 576 13.91 -29.96 18.12
N VAL A 577 14.55 -29.75 19.27
CA VAL A 577 16.01 -29.81 19.40
C VAL A 577 16.54 -31.25 19.31
N ALA A 578 15.81 -32.23 19.85
CA ALA A 578 16.08 -33.66 19.69
C ALA A 578 16.06 -34.07 18.21
N ALA A 579 15.06 -33.61 17.44
CA ALA A 579 14.96 -33.88 16.02
C ALA A 579 16.06 -33.17 15.19
N ILE A 580 16.52 -31.99 15.63
CA ILE A 580 17.69 -31.29 15.06
C ILE A 580 18.98 -32.09 15.34
N ALA A 581 19.17 -32.60 16.56
CA ALA A 581 20.31 -33.44 16.91
C ALA A 581 20.32 -34.75 16.10
N ALA A 582 19.16 -35.43 16.02
CA ALA A 582 18.99 -36.66 15.24
C ALA A 582 19.15 -36.47 13.72
N SER A 583 19.12 -35.22 13.22
CA SER A 583 19.48 -34.89 11.84
C SER A 583 20.97 -34.62 11.62
N GLY A 584 21.82 -34.76 12.64
CA GLY A 584 23.26 -34.48 12.51
C GLY A 584 23.61 -33.00 12.32
N ALA A 585 22.77 -32.08 12.80
CA ALA A 585 23.10 -30.65 12.78
C ALA A 585 24.29 -30.36 13.71
N THR A 586 25.19 -29.45 13.32
CA THR A 586 26.37 -29.08 14.12
C THR A 586 26.11 -27.99 15.16
N ASP A 587 25.10 -27.14 14.95
CA ASP A 587 24.65 -26.17 15.96
C ASP A 587 23.14 -25.91 15.85
N VAL A 588 22.56 -25.43 16.96
CA VAL A 588 21.22 -24.84 16.97
C VAL A 588 21.28 -23.40 17.47
N THR A 589 20.87 -22.47 16.60
CA THR A 589 20.82 -21.02 16.88
C THR A 589 19.37 -20.57 17.05
N PRO A 590 18.89 -20.31 18.29
CA PRO A 590 17.51 -19.90 18.54
C PRO A 590 17.26 -18.45 18.12
N LEU A 591 16.14 -18.21 17.44
CA LEU A 591 15.62 -16.88 17.15
C LEU A 591 14.12 -16.83 17.46
N ALA A 592 13.76 -16.12 18.52
CA ALA A 592 12.38 -15.72 18.77
C ALA A 592 11.83 -14.91 17.57
N LEU A 593 10.56 -15.11 17.24
CA LEU A 593 9.86 -14.43 16.17
C LEU A 593 10.14 -12.91 16.16
N HIS A 594 10.43 -12.36 14.97
CA HIS A 594 10.75 -10.95 14.75
C HIS A 594 9.66 -10.32 13.87
N LEU A 595 8.82 -9.47 14.45
CA LEU A 595 7.64 -8.90 13.82
C LEU A 595 7.88 -7.43 13.41
N ARG A 596 8.62 -7.25 12.30
CA ARG A 596 8.76 -5.93 11.67
C ARG A 596 7.38 -5.35 11.29
N PRO A 597 7.20 -4.02 11.27
CA PRO A 597 5.94 -3.40 10.85
C PRO A 597 5.46 -3.96 9.50
N GLY A 598 4.15 -4.11 9.38
CA GLY A 598 3.51 -4.83 8.29
C GLY A 598 3.49 -6.34 8.48
N ALA A 599 4.65 -6.98 8.63
CA ALA A 599 4.73 -8.43 8.93
C ALA A 599 4.10 -8.77 10.29
N ARG A 600 4.16 -7.83 11.24
CA ARG A 600 3.43 -7.88 12.52
C ARG A 600 1.91 -7.92 12.33
N GLU A 601 1.36 -7.08 11.45
CA GLU A 601 -0.07 -7.00 11.19
C GLU A 601 -0.59 -8.15 10.30
N TRP A 602 0.29 -8.71 9.45
CA TRP A 602 0.10 -10.02 8.79
C TRP A 602 -0.03 -11.12 9.85
N TYR A 603 0.99 -11.30 10.69
CA TYR A 603 1.05 -12.37 11.69
C TYR A 603 -0.01 -12.23 12.77
N ALA A 604 -0.37 -11.01 13.19
CA ALA A 604 -1.42 -10.78 14.17
C ALA A 604 -2.83 -11.13 13.66
N ARG A 605 -3.07 -11.19 12.35
CA ARG A 605 -4.33 -11.73 11.77
C ARG A 605 -4.34 -13.25 11.82
N TRP A 606 -3.25 -13.87 11.39
CA TRP A 606 -3.05 -15.33 11.48
C TRP A 606 -3.18 -15.82 12.92
N LEU A 607 -2.40 -15.25 13.84
CA LEU A 607 -2.40 -15.58 15.27
C LEU A 607 -3.78 -15.36 15.92
N ALA A 608 -4.54 -14.36 15.48
CA ALA A 608 -5.92 -14.23 15.94
C ALA A 608 -6.77 -15.42 15.45
N ARG A 609 -6.78 -15.67 14.13
CA ARG A 609 -7.60 -16.72 13.53
C ARG A 609 -7.34 -18.11 14.14
N GLU A 610 -6.07 -18.49 14.27
CA GLU A 610 -5.69 -19.83 14.74
C GLU A 610 -5.50 -19.89 16.28
N PHE A 611 -4.85 -18.89 16.89
CA PHE A 611 -4.29 -18.99 18.26
C PHE A 611 -4.66 -17.80 19.17
N PRO A 612 -5.97 -17.53 19.35
CA PRO A 612 -6.49 -16.32 20.00
C PRO A 612 -6.03 -16.06 21.43
N HIS A 613 -5.85 -17.14 22.19
CA HIS A 613 -5.52 -17.10 23.60
C HIS A 613 -4.14 -16.47 23.85
N LEU A 614 -3.27 -16.49 22.83
CA LEU A 614 -1.93 -15.91 22.87
C LEU A 614 -1.88 -14.46 22.39
N VAL A 615 -2.90 -13.98 21.68
CA VAL A 615 -2.92 -12.62 21.13
C VAL A 615 -2.64 -11.52 22.18
N PRO A 616 -3.08 -11.62 23.47
CA PRO A 616 -2.63 -10.72 24.53
C PRO A 616 -1.12 -10.82 24.83
N ARG A 617 -0.58 -12.05 24.94
CA ARG A 617 0.86 -12.32 25.16
C ARG A 617 1.72 -11.70 24.06
N TYR A 618 1.34 -11.87 22.79
CA TYR A 618 2.04 -11.22 21.68
C TYR A 618 1.92 -9.70 21.69
N ARG A 619 0.76 -9.12 22.03
CA ARG A 619 0.65 -7.66 22.17
C ARG A 619 1.61 -7.13 23.21
N GLN A 620 1.75 -7.80 24.35
CA GLN A 620 2.68 -7.43 25.42
C GLN A 620 4.15 -7.59 24.99
N LEU A 621 4.50 -8.69 24.30
CA LEU A 621 5.86 -8.93 23.83
C LEU A 621 6.30 -7.92 22.76
N TYR A 622 5.43 -7.59 21.79
CA TYR A 622 5.75 -6.76 20.63
C TYR A 622 5.20 -5.32 20.72
N GLN A 623 4.90 -4.83 21.93
CA GLN A 623 4.44 -3.44 22.15
C GLN A 623 5.55 -2.40 21.89
N ALA A 624 6.79 -2.71 22.26
CA ALA A 624 7.91 -1.78 22.25
C ALA A 624 8.67 -1.72 20.90
N GLY A 625 8.36 -2.60 19.96
CA GLY A 625 9.06 -2.67 18.67
C GLY A 625 8.86 -4.00 17.96
N ALA A 626 9.72 -4.26 16.97
CA ALA A 626 9.66 -5.47 16.16
C ALA A 626 10.18 -6.73 16.87
N TYR A 627 11.11 -6.55 17.82
CA TYR A 627 11.69 -7.64 18.61
C TYR A 627 10.89 -7.84 19.90
N ALA A 628 10.80 -9.09 20.36
CA ALA A 628 10.32 -9.40 21.71
C ALA A 628 11.29 -8.86 22.78
N PRO A 629 10.91 -8.74 24.06
CA PRO A 629 11.73 -8.12 25.10
C PRO A 629 13.01 -8.94 25.36
N GLN A 630 14.12 -8.29 25.73
CA GLN A 630 15.40 -8.99 25.95
C GLN A 630 15.30 -10.11 26.99
N ALA A 631 14.49 -9.95 28.04
CA ALA A 631 14.30 -11.00 29.06
C ALA A 631 13.74 -12.28 28.43
N TYR A 632 12.65 -12.19 27.66
CA TYR A 632 12.05 -13.31 26.93
C TYR A 632 13.00 -13.92 25.89
N GLN A 633 13.77 -13.09 25.16
CA GLN A 633 14.79 -13.60 24.23
C GLN A 633 15.87 -14.43 24.97
N ARG A 634 16.34 -13.96 26.14
CA ARG A 634 17.31 -14.69 26.97
C ARG A 634 16.72 -15.98 27.53
N GLU A 635 15.46 -15.95 27.98
CA GLU A 635 14.73 -17.11 28.50
C GLU A 635 14.60 -18.22 27.45
N VAL A 636 14.04 -17.93 26.27
CA VAL A 636 13.92 -18.90 25.17
C VAL A 636 15.30 -19.40 24.72
N THR A 637 16.30 -18.51 24.66
CA THR A 637 17.68 -18.89 24.36
C THR A 637 18.26 -19.84 25.41
N ALA A 638 17.91 -19.68 26.69
CA ALA A 638 18.34 -20.58 27.76
C ALA A 638 17.67 -21.95 27.65
N ARG A 639 16.35 -22.01 27.42
CA ARG A 639 15.59 -23.26 27.20
C ARG A 639 16.20 -24.08 26.05
N VAL A 640 16.39 -23.46 24.88
CA VAL A 640 17.00 -24.13 23.71
C VAL A 640 18.45 -24.57 23.99
N ARG A 641 19.25 -23.80 24.75
CA ARG A 641 20.61 -24.20 25.18
C ARG A 641 20.65 -25.29 26.26
N MET A 642 19.54 -25.55 26.95
CA MET A 642 19.41 -26.66 27.89
C MET A 642 19.06 -27.94 27.11
N ALA A 643 18.03 -27.89 26.26
CA ALA A 643 17.67 -28.99 25.36
C ALA A 643 18.86 -29.39 24.46
N ALA A 644 19.62 -28.43 23.91
CA ALA A 644 20.78 -28.72 23.09
C ALA A 644 21.86 -29.51 23.85
N ARG A 645 22.05 -29.24 25.16
CA ARG A 645 22.96 -30.03 26.00
C ARG A 645 22.41 -31.41 26.35
N ARG A 646 21.09 -31.57 26.50
CA ARG A 646 20.46 -32.90 26.69
C ARG A 646 20.71 -33.80 25.47
N HIS A 647 20.61 -33.23 24.26
CA HIS A 647 20.67 -33.96 22.99
C HIS A 647 22.04 -33.90 22.29
N GLY A 648 23.13 -33.64 23.03
CA GLY A 648 24.49 -33.70 22.47
C GLY A 648 24.86 -32.61 21.44
N LEU A 649 23.99 -31.63 21.19
CA LEU A 649 24.24 -30.43 20.37
C LEU A 649 25.18 -29.47 21.11
N HIS A 650 26.43 -29.90 21.29
CA HIS A 650 27.46 -29.14 21.96
C HIS A 650 27.93 -27.97 21.08
N ARG A 651 27.78 -26.76 21.60
CA ARG A 651 28.25 -25.54 20.97
C ARG A 651 29.77 -25.51 20.94
N GLY A 652 30.37 -25.87 19.80
CA GLY A 652 31.74 -25.46 19.45
C GLY A 652 31.91 -23.96 19.67
N GLU A 653 33.04 -23.55 20.27
CA GLU A 653 33.13 -22.28 20.99
C GLU A 653 32.71 -21.06 20.17
N ALA A 654 31.83 -20.24 20.76
CA ALA A 654 31.36 -18.93 20.29
C ALA A 654 30.72 -18.84 18.88
N GLY A 655 30.91 -19.82 18.00
CA GLY A 655 30.48 -19.86 16.61
C GLY A 655 31.64 -19.56 15.67
N ASP A 656 32.15 -20.60 15.01
CA ASP A 656 33.23 -20.50 14.01
C ASP A 656 32.79 -19.59 12.83
N ASN A 657 31.53 -19.74 12.38
CA ASN A 657 30.85 -18.84 11.42
C ASN A 657 30.59 -17.40 11.97
N ARG A 658 31.25 -16.98 13.06
CA ARG A 658 31.29 -15.59 13.55
C ARG A 658 32.72 -15.02 13.65
N ARG A 659 33.78 -15.80 13.44
CA ARG A 659 35.11 -15.23 13.20
C ARG A 659 35.24 -14.90 11.72
N LEU A 660 35.16 -13.61 11.40
CA LEU A 660 36.03 -13.10 10.35
C LEU A 660 37.47 -13.35 10.82
N PRO A 661 38.41 -13.69 9.93
CA PRO A 661 39.82 -13.55 10.25
C PRO A 661 40.10 -12.11 10.68
N GLU A 662 41.02 -11.92 11.63
CA GLU A 662 41.76 -10.67 11.65
C GLU A 662 42.49 -10.55 10.30
N SER A 663 42.74 -9.32 9.85
CA SER A 663 43.61 -9.10 8.69
C SER A 663 44.93 -9.87 8.91
N PRO A 664 45.57 -10.42 7.85
CA PRO A 664 46.95 -10.88 8.00
C PRO A 664 47.76 -9.73 8.62
N PRO A 665 48.63 -10.00 9.61
CA PRO A 665 49.38 -8.94 10.26
C PRO A 665 50.15 -8.14 9.21
N ASP A 666 50.11 -6.81 9.31
CA ASP A 666 50.80 -5.94 8.35
C ASP A 666 52.25 -6.40 8.24
N THR A 667 52.66 -6.78 7.01
CA THR A 667 54.04 -7.14 6.70
C THR A 667 54.92 -5.98 7.21
N PRO A 668 55.88 -6.22 8.12
CA PRO A 668 56.62 -5.15 8.77
C PRO A 668 57.22 -4.24 7.70
N ALA A 669 56.84 -2.97 7.75
CA ALA A 669 57.14 -2.02 6.69
C ALA A 669 58.64 -2.00 6.42
N THR A 670 59.04 -2.34 5.19
CA THR A 670 60.45 -2.38 4.82
C THR A 670 61.04 -0.98 5.02
N GLU A 671 62.03 -0.86 5.91
CA GLU A 671 62.71 0.41 6.17
C GLU A 671 63.48 0.85 4.91
N GLN A 672 62.83 1.65 4.07
CA GLN A 672 63.53 2.42 3.05
C GLN A 672 63.88 3.79 3.62
N LEU A 673 65.00 3.81 4.37
CA LEU A 673 65.65 5.04 4.80
C LEU A 673 65.92 5.95 3.58
N SER A 674 65.79 7.25 3.80
CA SER A 674 65.84 8.27 2.75
C SER A 674 67.25 8.49 2.19
N LEU A 675 67.31 8.97 0.94
CA LEU A 675 67.83 10.31 0.61
C LEU A 675 67.80 10.58 -0.91
N LEU A 676 67.47 11.84 -1.26
CA LEU A 676 67.52 12.49 -2.59
C LEU A 676 66.56 11.95 -3.66
#